data_AF-A0A7R9KBJ3-F1
#
_entry.id   AF-A0A7R9KBJ3-F1
#
_cell.length_a   1.000
_cell.length_b   1.000
_cell.length_c   1.000
_cell.angle_alpha   90.00
_cell.angle_beta   90.00
_cell.angle_gamma   90.00
#
_symmetry.space_group_name_H-M   'P 1'
#
loop_
_entity.id
_entity.type
_entity.pdbx_description
1 polymer ?
#
loop_
_entity_poly.entity_id
_entity_poly.type
_entity_poly.pdbx_seq_one_letter_code
_entity_poly.pdbx_strand_id
1 'polypeptide(L)'
;MQLSDSEEVREILSSVGMNHFKYDNKMMLISDPEGTVVAQDITTGKLLGLCSGINLSSDLAFINIYAVKPEYQGLGIGSALWDKAIEHIGDRNVIIYTGDKKIENYYKNCRNFSVVHKRKKLIMTGNPVLKSLTDSIPGICLVDMNDKNIADVIEYDKQVCDGLDRSVQLRALNGQFKTASLVAIDKCNNKVMGYGTILENTSEKTMPSYTIRTMQLSDNEEVRDVLVSVDMNQFKYTTEMILTTDPEGAFVAQDITTGKLLGLCSGTNLSPELAYLCIYAVRPEYQGLGIGSALWDKAIEHIGDRNASLYASEPKVIDVYKNRQNFNKIPERRELVYKGNFVTESLITSIDGISVVDMNDNNIADVIEYDKQVCDGLDRSAQLRALNVPFKTASLVAINDSNKVKGFCFLWENIFDSEAVRKVLSSVGMNHFKYAIEMMFISDPEGTVVAQDTITGKLLGLCSGINLSSDLSYMNIYAVKPEYQRLGIGSALWDKAIEHIGDRNVILYPLDKEIENYYKTRHNFTVVPKRRRLIMTGNPVVNALTDSIRGICLVDMNDKNIADVIEYDKQVCDGLDRSAQLRALNGQFKTASLVAIEKCNNKVIGYCFVFENLHEYQRLGIGSALWDKAIEHIGDRNAILYPIDKDKENSYKNRYNFTVVPKRRIHIMTGNPVINGLSASIHGISLVDMNDKNIADVIEYDKQVCDGLNRTVQLRALNGQFKTANTKLGDKTDSVLVLHIKR
;
A
#
# COMPACT_ATOMS: atom_id res chain seq x y z
N MET A 1 -25.75 27.17 -11.58
CA MET A 1 -24.49 26.45 -11.83
C MET A 1 -24.75 25.52 -13.00
N GLN A 2 -24.02 25.64 -14.11
CA GLN A 2 -24.24 24.76 -15.27
C GLN A 2 -23.71 23.36 -14.94
N LEU A 3 -24.50 22.33 -15.27
CA LEU A 3 -24.21 20.91 -15.01
C LEU A 3 -22.83 20.48 -15.59
N SER A 4 -22.34 21.19 -16.60
CA SER A 4 -21.05 21.00 -17.28
C SER A 4 -19.83 21.22 -16.38
N ASP A 5 -19.94 22.07 -15.37
CA ASP A 5 -18.84 22.44 -14.47
C ASP A 5 -19.04 21.95 -13.02
N SER A 6 -20.03 21.09 -12.80
CA SER A 6 -20.32 20.52 -11.48
C SER A 6 -19.18 19.63 -10.98
N GLU A 7 -18.73 19.88 -9.74
CA GLU A 7 -17.74 19.06 -9.05
C GLU A 7 -18.25 17.63 -8.83
N GLU A 8 -19.56 17.45 -8.65
CA GLU A 8 -20.18 16.12 -8.50
C GLU A 8 -20.13 15.32 -9.81
N VAL A 9 -20.28 15.96 -10.97
CA VAL A 9 -20.12 15.28 -12.27
C VAL A 9 -18.66 14.83 -12.45
N ARG A 10 -17.69 15.65 -12.03
CA ARG A 10 -16.27 15.27 -12.05
C ARG A 10 -15.99 14.09 -11.12
N GLU A 11 -16.57 14.09 -9.92
CA GLU A 11 -16.47 12.98 -8.98
C GLU A 11 -17.01 11.68 -9.60
N ILE A 12 -18.19 11.72 -10.26
CA ILE A 12 -18.77 10.56 -10.94
C ILE A 12 -17.82 10.05 -12.02
N LEU A 13 -17.40 10.91 -12.95
CA LEU A 13 -16.54 10.51 -14.06
C LEU A 13 -15.18 9.97 -13.56
N SER A 14 -14.63 10.55 -12.50
CA SER A 14 -13.39 10.06 -11.89
C SER A 14 -13.54 8.68 -11.27
N SER A 15 -14.64 8.45 -10.55
CA SER A 15 -14.93 7.17 -9.88
C SER A 15 -15.00 5.96 -10.84
N VAL A 16 -15.26 6.21 -12.12
CA VAL A 16 -15.33 5.17 -13.18
C VAL A 16 -14.19 5.26 -14.20
N GLY A 17 -13.14 6.06 -13.94
CA GLY A 17 -11.98 6.19 -14.83
C GLY A 17 -12.24 6.98 -16.12
N MET A 18 -13.31 7.77 -16.18
CA MET A 18 -13.76 8.57 -17.33
C MET A 18 -13.33 10.05 -17.25
N ASN A 19 -12.23 10.35 -16.55
CA ASN A 19 -11.72 11.72 -16.35
C ASN A 19 -11.46 12.54 -17.63
N HIS A 20 -11.23 11.88 -18.76
CA HIS A 20 -11.00 12.53 -20.04
C HIS A 20 -12.26 13.13 -20.67
N PHE A 21 -13.46 12.75 -20.20
CA PHE A 21 -14.74 13.22 -20.75
C PHE A 21 -15.22 14.56 -20.18
N LYS A 22 -14.40 15.29 -19.40
CA LYS A 22 -14.77 16.60 -18.83
C LYS A 22 -15.20 17.60 -19.91
N TYR A 23 -14.46 17.71 -20.99
CA TYR A 23 -14.80 18.59 -22.11
C TYR A 23 -15.93 18.05 -22.97
N ASP A 24 -15.98 16.73 -23.14
CA ASP A 24 -17.07 16.08 -23.86
C ASP A 24 -18.40 16.43 -23.19
N ASN A 25 -18.48 16.39 -21.85
CA ASN A 25 -19.71 16.78 -21.13
C ASN A 25 -20.13 18.23 -21.40
N LYS A 26 -19.18 19.18 -21.36
CA LYS A 26 -19.46 20.59 -21.68
C LYS A 26 -19.92 20.74 -23.13
N MET A 27 -19.26 20.08 -24.08
CA MET A 27 -19.63 20.10 -25.50
C MET A 27 -21.02 19.49 -25.73
N MET A 28 -21.35 18.40 -25.03
CA MET A 28 -22.66 17.75 -25.10
C MET A 28 -23.77 18.69 -24.63
N LEU A 29 -23.60 19.34 -23.47
CA LEU A 29 -24.58 20.30 -22.94
C LEU A 29 -24.74 21.55 -23.81
N ILE A 30 -23.67 21.98 -24.50
CA ILE A 30 -23.78 23.07 -25.48
C ILE A 30 -24.56 22.62 -26.72
N SER A 31 -24.34 21.37 -27.16
CA SER A 31 -24.98 20.80 -28.35
C SER A 31 -26.46 20.53 -28.12
N ASP A 32 -26.81 19.99 -26.96
CA ASP A 32 -28.16 19.65 -26.55
C ASP A 32 -28.29 19.87 -25.03
N PRO A 33 -28.82 21.03 -24.61
CA PRO A 33 -28.94 21.39 -23.19
C PRO A 33 -29.82 20.43 -22.37
N GLU A 34 -30.73 19.69 -23.02
CA GLU A 34 -31.66 18.76 -22.38
C GLU A 34 -31.19 17.30 -22.48
N GLY A 35 -30.22 17.00 -23.33
CA GLY A 35 -29.76 15.64 -23.62
C GLY A 35 -28.92 14.96 -22.53
N THR A 36 -28.63 15.62 -21.40
CA THR A 36 -27.93 14.99 -20.28
C THR A 36 -28.85 14.78 -19.09
N VAL A 37 -29.11 13.51 -18.77
CA VAL A 37 -29.93 13.08 -17.64
C VAL A 37 -29.02 12.70 -16.46
N VAL A 38 -29.40 13.08 -15.25
CA VAL A 38 -28.70 12.73 -14.02
C VAL A 38 -29.60 11.96 -13.06
N ALA A 39 -29.00 11.08 -12.26
CA ALA A 39 -29.65 10.40 -11.15
C ALA A 39 -29.25 11.11 -9.86
N GLN A 40 -30.24 11.50 -9.05
CA GLN A 40 -30.03 12.25 -7.82
C GLN A 40 -30.68 11.50 -6.65
N ASP A 41 -29.99 11.43 -5.52
CA ASP A 41 -30.60 11.01 -4.26
C ASP A 41 -31.53 12.12 -3.76
N ILE A 42 -32.81 11.80 -3.59
CA ILE A 42 -33.83 12.77 -3.18
C ILE A 42 -33.67 13.27 -1.73
N THR A 43 -32.98 12.50 -0.90
CA THR A 43 -32.77 12.82 0.53
C THR A 43 -31.55 13.72 0.71
N THR A 44 -30.46 13.40 0.01
CA THR A 44 -29.18 14.11 0.16
C THR A 44 -28.94 15.16 -0.92
N GLY A 45 -29.65 15.08 -2.05
CA GLY A 45 -29.42 15.90 -3.24
C GLY A 45 -28.17 15.50 -4.04
N LYS A 46 -27.45 14.44 -3.66
CA LYS A 46 -26.18 14.06 -4.30
C LYS A 46 -26.42 13.38 -5.65
N LEU A 47 -25.61 13.72 -6.66
CA LEU A 47 -25.60 13.00 -7.93
C LEU A 47 -24.96 11.59 -7.80
N LEU A 48 -25.66 10.60 -8.35
CA LEU A 48 -25.31 9.17 -8.29
C LEU A 48 -24.77 8.65 -9.63
N GLY A 49 -25.17 9.28 -10.73
CA GLY A 49 -24.81 8.88 -12.08
C GLY A 49 -25.38 9.84 -13.12
N LEU A 50 -24.93 9.68 -14.37
CA LEU A 50 -25.40 10.46 -15.51
C LEU A 50 -25.38 9.65 -16.81
N CYS A 51 -26.26 10.02 -17.74
CA CYS A 51 -26.27 9.53 -19.12
C CYS A 51 -26.51 10.71 -20.07
N SER A 52 -25.64 10.87 -21.07
CA SER A 52 -25.76 11.91 -22.09
C SER A 52 -26.14 11.29 -23.44
N GLY A 53 -27.38 11.53 -23.86
CA GLY A 53 -27.94 11.19 -25.17
C GLY A 53 -28.29 12.47 -25.94
N ILE A 54 -27.48 12.82 -26.92
CA ILE A 54 -27.48 14.14 -27.57
C ILE A 54 -28.10 14.01 -28.96
N ASN A 55 -29.12 14.82 -29.23
CA ASN A 55 -29.73 14.91 -30.55
C ASN A 55 -28.85 15.75 -31.48
N LEU A 56 -28.26 15.14 -32.51
CA LEU A 56 -27.38 15.80 -33.46
C LEU A 56 -28.16 16.38 -34.65
N SER A 57 -29.27 15.75 -35.02
CA SER A 57 -30.16 16.18 -36.10
C SER A 57 -31.59 15.67 -35.86
N SER A 58 -32.48 15.82 -36.84
CA SER A 58 -33.83 15.25 -36.81
C SER A 58 -33.84 13.71 -36.85
N ASP A 59 -32.78 13.09 -37.35
CA ASP A 59 -32.68 11.66 -37.64
C ASP A 59 -31.52 10.94 -36.93
N LEU A 60 -30.62 11.69 -36.27
CA LEU A 60 -29.41 11.17 -35.65
C LEU A 60 -29.23 11.68 -34.22
N ALA A 61 -28.87 10.77 -33.33
CA ALA A 61 -28.48 11.03 -31.96
C ALA A 61 -27.20 10.28 -31.59
N PHE A 62 -26.57 10.70 -30.50
CA PHE A 62 -25.31 10.16 -30.02
C PHE A 62 -25.31 9.97 -28.51
N ILE A 63 -24.96 8.77 -28.04
CA ILE A 63 -24.74 8.48 -26.63
C ILE A 63 -23.24 8.34 -26.38
N ASN A 64 -22.71 9.09 -25.41
CA ASN A 64 -21.27 9.10 -25.11
C ASN A 64 -20.93 8.84 -23.64
N ILE A 65 -21.53 9.61 -22.74
CA ILE A 65 -21.24 9.54 -21.30
C ILE A 65 -22.33 8.69 -20.67
N TYR A 66 -21.95 7.59 -20.05
CA TYR A 66 -22.85 6.76 -19.26
C TYR A 66 -22.08 6.20 -18.07
N ALA A 67 -22.37 6.74 -16.88
CA ALA A 67 -21.62 6.46 -15.66
C ALA A 67 -22.52 6.44 -14.43
N VAL A 68 -22.29 5.47 -13.54
CA VAL A 68 -22.89 5.37 -12.20
C VAL A 68 -21.75 5.13 -11.22
N LYS A 69 -21.71 5.84 -10.09
CA LYS A 69 -20.63 5.65 -9.10
C LYS A 69 -20.59 4.19 -8.65
N PRO A 70 -19.40 3.58 -8.46
CA PRO A 70 -19.25 2.15 -8.16
C PRO A 70 -20.16 1.65 -7.03
N GLU A 71 -20.29 2.41 -5.95
CA GLU A 71 -21.11 2.08 -4.78
C GLU A 71 -22.62 2.01 -5.04
N TYR A 72 -23.10 2.54 -6.17
CA TYR A 72 -24.52 2.52 -6.56
C TYR A 72 -24.81 1.62 -7.79
N GLN A 73 -23.80 0.91 -8.29
CA GLN A 73 -23.98 -0.02 -9.41
C GLN A 73 -24.78 -1.26 -8.97
N GLY A 74 -25.51 -1.86 -9.92
CA GLY A 74 -26.37 -3.03 -9.65
C GLY A 74 -27.76 -2.69 -9.06
N LEU A 75 -28.01 -1.44 -8.67
CA LEU A 75 -29.28 -0.98 -8.11
C LEU A 75 -30.34 -0.58 -9.16
N GLY A 76 -30.08 -0.83 -10.44
CA GLY A 76 -30.99 -0.45 -11.54
C GLY A 76 -30.91 1.02 -11.99
N ILE A 77 -30.13 1.88 -11.31
CA ILE A 77 -29.96 3.31 -11.65
C ILE A 77 -29.49 3.50 -13.09
N GLY A 78 -28.54 2.69 -13.55
CA GLY A 78 -28.03 2.79 -14.91
C GLY A 78 -29.11 2.55 -15.97
N SER A 79 -29.95 1.54 -15.77
CA SER A 79 -31.07 1.27 -16.68
C SER A 79 -32.06 2.43 -16.71
N ALA A 80 -32.40 3.01 -15.57
CA ALA A 80 -33.29 4.17 -15.50
C ALA A 80 -32.72 5.39 -16.23
N LEU A 81 -31.42 5.67 -16.05
CA LEU A 81 -30.71 6.72 -16.78
C LEU A 81 -30.72 6.49 -18.30
N TRP A 82 -30.47 5.24 -18.71
CA TRP A 82 -30.51 4.85 -20.12
C TRP A 82 -31.90 5.07 -20.72
N ASP A 83 -32.95 4.57 -20.07
CA ASP A 83 -34.31 4.65 -20.59
C ASP A 83 -34.76 6.12 -20.72
N LYS A 84 -34.37 6.98 -19.76
CA LYS A 84 -34.61 8.42 -19.85
C LYS A 84 -33.84 9.11 -20.98
N ALA A 85 -32.59 8.72 -21.21
CA ALA A 85 -31.83 9.24 -22.35
C ALA A 85 -32.46 8.78 -23.69
N ILE A 86 -32.96 7.55 -23.77
CA ILE A 86 -33.67 7.04 -24.97
C ILE A 86 -34.99 7.78 -25.18
N GLU A 87 -35.74 8.10 -24.12
CA GLU A 87 -36.97 8.90 -24.20
C GLU A 87 -36.70 10.28 -24.84
N HIS A 88 -35.61 10.95 -24.45
CA HIS A 88 -35.19 12.22 -25.04
C HIS A 88 -34.74 12.07 -26.51
N ILE A 89 -34.06 10.97 -26.82
CA ILE A 89 -33.58 10.67 -28.18
C ILE A 89 -34.75 10.39 -29.14
N GLY A 90 -35.81 9.74 -28.68
CA GLY A 90 -36.96 9.36 -29.50
C GLY A 90 -36.59 8.37 -30.62
N ASP A 91 -37.15 8.57 -31.81
CA ASP A 91 -37.04 7.64 -32.95
C ASP A 91 -35.75 7.81 -33.79
N ARG A 92 -34.76 8.57 -33.30
CA ARG A 92 -33.51 8.84 -34.03
C ARG A 92 -32.60 7.63 -34.08
N ASN A 93 -31.78 7.54 -35.12
CA ASN A 93 -30.68 6.59 -35.16
C ASN A 93 -29.64 6.96 -34.10
N VAL A 94 -29.20 5.99 -33.29
CA VAL A 94 -28.26 6.25 -32.20
C VAL A 94 -26.87 5.72 -32.56
N ILE A 95 -25.87 6.60 -32.46
CA ILE A 95 -24.46 6.22 -32.49
C ILE A 95 -23.94 6.09 -31.05
N ILE A 96 -23.11 5.08 -30.80
CA ILE A 96 -22.37 4.92 -29.55
C ILE A 96 -20.96 4.41 -29.84
N TYR A 97 -19.98 4.84 -29.04
CA TYR A 97 -18.62 4.31 -29.10
C TYR A 97 -18.35 3.33 -27.97
N THR A 98 -17.72 2.21 -28.28
CA THR A 98 -17.16 1.29 -27.28
C THR A 98 -15.78 0.83 -27.70
N GLY A 99 -14.85 0.82 -26.74
CA GLY A 99 -13.51 0.24 -26.89
C GLY A 99 -13.37 -1.16 -26.29
N ASP A 100 -14.38 -1.64 -25.56
CA ASP A 100 -14.36 -2.93 -24.87
C ASP A 100 -15.30 -3.93 -25.55
N LYS A 101 -14.75 -5.11 -25.87
CA LYS A 101 -15.47 -6.16 -26.60
C LYS A 101 -16.64 -6.76 -25.80
N LYS A 102 -16.59 -6.75 -24.46
CA LYS A 102 -17.71 -7.17 -23.61
C LYS A 102 -18.84 -6.15 -23.68
N ILE A 103 -18.50 -4.86 -23.63
CA ILE A 103 -19.49 -3.77 -23.76
C ILE A 103 -20.10 -3.76 -25.17
N GLU A 104 -19.29 -4.01 -26.20
CA GLU A 104 -19.79 -4.18 -27.57
C GLU A 104 -20.81 -5.32 -27.67
N ASN A 105 -20.50 -6.48 -27.08
CA ASN A 105 -21.42 -7.62 -27.05
C ASN A 105 -22.70 -7.29 -26.27
N TYR A 106 -22.61 -6.52 -25.18
CA TYR A 106 -23.78 -6.05 -24.44
C TYR A 106 -24.67 -5.17 -25.33
N TYR A 107 -24.13 -4.16 -26.02
CA TYR A 107 -24.94 -3.31 -26.89
C TYR A 107 -25.55 -4.07 -28.07
N LYS A 108 -24.82 -5.02 -28.65
CA LYS A 108 -25.34 -5.91 -29.70
C LYS A 108 -26.49 -6.77 -29.21
N ASN A 109 -26.26 -7.55 -28.16
CA ASN A 109 -27.16 -8.61 -27.76
C ASN A 109 -28.33 -8.12 -26.91
N CYS A 110 -28.12 -7.06 -26.12
CA CYS A 110 -29.10 -6.57 -25.16
C CYS A 110 -29.78 -5.28 -25.61
N ARG A 111 -29.20 -4.53 -26.57
CA ARG A 111 -29.72 -3.23 -27.02
C ARG A 111 -29.85 -3.11 -28.55
N ASN A 112 -29.68 -4.20 -29.29
CA ASN A 112 -29.88 -4.31 -30.75
C ASN A 112 -29.02 -3.34 -31.59
N PHE A 113 -27.84 -2.95 -31.10
CA PHE A 113 -26.90 -2.16 -31.88
C PHE A 113 -26.16 -3.03 -32.90
N SER A 114 -25.83 -2.47 -34.06
CA SER A 114 -24.92 -3.07 -35.04
C SER A 114 -23.61 -2.29 -35.13
N VAL A 115 -22.51 -2.96 -35.49
CA VAL A 115 -21.22 -2.28 -35.68
C VAL A 115 -21.15 -1.74 -37.09
N VAL A 116 -21.22 -0.42 -37.23
CA VAL A 116 -21.26 0.26 -38.53
C VAL A 116 -19.88 0.76 -38.97
N HIS A 117 -19.00 1.13 -38.05
CA HIS A 117 -17.66 1.64 -38.38
C HIS A 117 -16.62 1.34 -37.29
N LYS A 118 -15.35 1.14 -37.69
CA LYS A 118 -14.22 0.96 -36.76
C LYS A 118 -13.34 2.20 -36.77
N ARG A 119 -13.37 2.99 -35.69
CA ARG A 119 -12.47 4.13 -35.50
C ARG A 119 -11.10 3.67 -34.99
N LYS A 120 -10.02 4.22 -35.54
CA LYS A 120 -8.68 4.12 -34.94
C LYS A 120 -8.42 5.39 -34.12
N LYS A 121 -8.09 5.23 -32.84
CA LYS A 121 -7.58 6.32 -31.99
C LYS A 121 -6.05 6.28 -32.08
N LEU A 122 -5.44 7.35 -32.58
CA LEU A 122 -4.00 7.55 -32.53
C LEU A 122 -3.67 8.28 -31.22
N ILE A 123 -2.87 7.65 -30.37
CA ILE A 123 -2.32 8.26 -29.16
C ILE A 123 -0.84 8.46 -29.42
N MET A 124 -0.42 9.72 -29.56
CA MET A 124 0.98 10.09 -29.73
C MET A 124 1.56 10.48 -28.38
N THR A 125 2.67 9.85 -28.00
CA THR A 125 3.42 10.15 -26.77
C THR A 125 4.79 10.71 -27.14
N GLY A 126 5.20 11.84 -26.57
CA GLY A 126 6.48 12.49 -26.83
C GLY A 126 6.33 13.97 -27.19
N ASN A 127 7.45 14.69 -27.26
CA ASN A 127 7.47 16.08 -27.69
C ASN A 127 7.31 16.16 -29.22
N PRO A 128 6.43 17.04 -29.74
CA PRO A 128 6.33 17.25 -31.19
C PRO A 128 7.67 17.73 -31.75
N VAL A 129 8.13 17.08 -32.82
CA VAL A 129 9.35 17.46 -33.53
C VAL A 129 9.04 18.67 -34.43
N LEU A 130 9.23 19.87 -33.90
CA LEU A 130 8.84 21.12 -34.57
C LEU A 130 9.49 21.31 -35.95
N LYS A 131 10.70 20.78 -36.16
CA LYS A 131 11.42 20.86 -37.45
C LYS A 131 10.74 20.13 -38.61
N SER A 132 9.75 19.28 -38.35
CA SER A 132 9.01 18.53 -39.37
C SER A 132 7.66 19.16 -39.72
N LEU A 133 7.34 20.33 -39.16
CA LEU A 133 6.14 21.07 -39.54
C LEU A 133 6.28 21.58 -40.98
N THR A 134 5.19 21.51 -41.74
CA THR A 134 5.15 22.04 -43.11
C THR A 134 4.80 23.52 -43.05
N ASP A 135 5.75 24.40 -43.35
CA ASP A 135 5.57 25.86 -43.21
C ASP A 135 4.66 26.45 -44.31
N SER A 136 4.39 25.71 -45.38
CA SER A 136 3.42 26.12 -46.40
C SER A 136 2.98 24.95 -47.29
N ILE A 137 1.69 24.92 -47.62
CA ILE A 137 1.16 24.12 -48.72
C ILE A 137 0.99 25.07 -49.92
N PRO A 138 1.62 24.81 -51.09
CA PRO A 138 1.47 25.68 -52.25
C PRO A 138 0.01 25.92 -52.61
N GLY A 139 -0.37 27.17 -52.86
CA GLY A 139 -1.75 27.57 -53.18
C GLY A 139 -2.70 27.68 -51.98
N ILE A 140 -2.30 27.27 -50.78
CA ILE A 140 -3.13 27.35 -49.57
C ILE A 140 -2.60 28.42 -48.62
N CYS A 141 -3.51 29.17 -48.01
CA CYS A 141 -3.27 30.08 -46.91
C CYS A 141 -3.86 29.47 -45.63
N LEU A 142 -3.07 29.36 -44.56
CA LEU A 142 -3.56 28.99 -43.24
C LEU A 142 -3.84 30.27 -42.44
N VAL A 143 -5.04 30.39 -41.91
CA VAL A 143 -5.45 31.53 -41.08
C VAL A 143 -6.13 31.02 -39.80
N ASP A 144 -6.13 31.83 -38.74
CA ASP A 144 -6.88 31.49 -37.53
C ASP A 144 -8.38 31.44 -37.83
N MET A 145 -9.06 30.45 -37.25
CA MET A 145 -10.52 30.44 -37.22
C MET A 145 -11.01 31.62 -36.38
N ASN A 146 -11.98 32.37 -36.90
CA ASN A 146 -12.55 33.53 -36.24
C ASN A 146 -13.96 33.83 -36.78
N ASP A 147 -14.62 34.84 -36.20
CA ASP A 147 -16.01 35.18 -36.54
C ASP A 147 -16.21 35.57 -38.01
N LYS A 148 -15.17 35.98 -38.74
CA LYS A 148 -15.26 36.35 -40.15
C LYS A 148 -15.26 35.15 -41.09
N ASN A 149 -14.64 34.02 -40.70
CA ASN A 149 -14.51 32.83 -41.55
C ASN A 149 -15.28 31.60 -41.03
N ILE A 150 -15.84 31.65 -39.82
CA ILE A 150 -16.57 30.53 -39.22
C ILE A 150 -17.80 30.10 -40.03
N ALA A 151 -18.46 31.02 -40.74
CA ALA A 151 -19.60 30.69 -41.58
C ALA A 151 -19.20 29.79 -42.76
N ASP A 152 -18.09 30.10 -43.42
CA ASP A 152 -17.55 29.30 -44.53
C ASP A 152 -17.01 27.95 -44.03
N VAL A 153 -16.45 27.92 -42.82
CA VAL A 153 -16.05 26.67 -42.15
C VAL A 153 -17.24 25.77 -41.88
N ILE A 154 -18.36 26.32 -41.37
CA ILE A 154 -19.58 25.56 -41.12
C ILE A 154 -20.14 24.98 -42.43
N GLU A 155 -20.15 25.78 -43.49
CA GLU A 155 -20.63 25.32 -44.80
C GLU A 155 -19.73 24.21 -45.38
N TYR A 156 -18.40 24.39 -45.32
CA TYR A 156 -17.45 23.35 -45.68
C TYR A 156 -17.66 22.08 -44.86
N ASP A 157 -17.81 22.22 -43.54
CA ASP A 157 -17.99 21.09 -42.63
C ASP A 157 -19.25 20.28 -42.93
N LYS A 158 -20.35 21.00 -43.18
CA LYS A 158 -21.64 20.44 -43.55
C LYS A 158 -21.54 19.65 -44.86
N GLN A 159 -20.77 20.14 -45.84
CA GLN A 159 -20.53 19.42 -47.09
C GLN A 159 -19.72 18.14 -46.89
N VAL A 160 -18.72 18.16 -46.00
CA VAL A 160 -17.87 16.98 -45.71
C VAL A 160 -18.61 15.95 -44.84
N CYS A 161 -19.57 16.38 -44.03
CA CYS A 161 -20.32 15.53 -43.11
C CYS A 161 -21.73 15.18 -43.62
N ASP A 162 -21.89 15.03 -44.93
CA ASP A 162 -23.13 14.60 -45.59
C ASP A 162 -24.37 15.40 -45.16
N GLY A 163 -24.22 16.71 -44.95
CA GLY A 163 -25.30 17.63 -44.60
C GLY A 163 -25.53 17.81 -43.09
N LEU A 164 -24.80 17.10 -42.22
CA LEU A 164 -24.93 17.23 -40.76
C LEU A 164 -24.57 18.65 -40.30
N ASP A 165 -25.50 19.32 -39.63
CA ASP A 165 -25.28 20.66 -39.08
C ASP A 165 -24.54 20.57 -37.74
N ARG A 166 -23.24 20.90 -37.77
CA ARG A 166 -22.38 20.98 -36.57
C ARG A 166 -22.02 22.41 -36.18
N SER A 167 -22.85 23.38 -36.58
CA SER A 167 -22.59 24.80 -36.36
C SER A 167 -22.44 25.16 -34.89
N VAL A 168 -23.23 24.55 -34.00
CA VAL A 168 -23.15 24.76 -32.55
C VAL A 168 -21.80 24.31 -32.01
N GLN A 169 -21.33 23.13 -32.39
CA GLN A 169 -20.04 22.58 -31.93
C GLN A 169 -18.87 23.41 -32.47
N LEU A 170 -18.89 23.79 -33.74
CA LEU A 170 -17.84 24.60 -34.35
C LEU A 170 -17.74 25.99 -33.71
N ARG A 171 -18.87 26.65 -33.44
CA ARG A 171 -18.88 27.94 -32.71
C ARG A 171 -18.38 27.78 -31.28
N ALA A 172 -18.72 26.68 -30.61
CA ALA A 172 -18.22 26.41 -29.28
C ALA A 172 -16.69 26.24 -29.29
N LEU A 173 -16.14 25.49 -30.25
CA LEU A 173 -14.70 25.30 -30.42
C LEU A 173 -13.95 26.60 -30.72
N ASN A 174 -14.56 27.54 -31.47
CA ASN A 174 -13.97 28.82 -31.83
C ASN A 174 -13.89 29.84 -30.67
N GLY A 175 -14.72 29.73 -29.62
CA GLY A 175 -14.80 30.77 -28.59
C GLY A 175 -14.98 30.32 -27.14
N GLN A 176 -15.55 29.15 -26.88
CA GLN A 176 -15.87 28.69 -25.51
C GLN A 176 -14.84 27.72 -24.92
N PHE A 177 -13.91 27.24 -25.74
CA PHE A 177 -12.82 26.35 -25.36
C PHE A 177 -11.47 26.98 -25.71
N LYS A 178 -10.44 26.62 -24.96
CA LYS A 178 -9.06 26.99 -25.28
C LYS A 178 -8.54 26.08 -26.39
N THR A 179 -8.68 26.53 -27.63
CA THR A 179 -8.28 25.78 -28.81
C THR A 179 -7.25 26.53 -29.63
N ALA A 180 -6.44 25.79 -30.38
CA ALA A 180 -5.74 26.29 -31.55
C ALA A 180 -6.50 25.81 -32.78
N SER A 181 -7.15 26.72 -33.51
CA SER A 181 -8.01 26.42 -34.65
C SER A 181 -7.53 27.15 -35.89
N LEU A 182 -7.19 26.40 -36.94
CA LEU A 182 -6.73 26.92 -38.22
C LEU A 182 -7.70 26.55 -39.35
N VAL A 183 -7.81 27.43 -40.32
CA VAL A 183 -8.60 27.27 -41.54
C VAL A 183 -7.67 27.33 -42.75
N ALA A 184 -7.80 26.37 -43.65
CA ALA A 184 -7.11 26.34 -44.93
C ALA A 184 -7.96 27.01 -46.01
N ILE A 185 -7.43 28.04 -46.64
CA ILE A 185 -8.10 28.83 -47.68
C ILE A 185 -7.31 28.72 -48.99
N ASP A 186 -8.00 28.43 -50.08
CA ASP A 186 -7.42 28.49 -51.43
C ASP A 186 -7.15 29.95 -51.83
N LYS A 187 -5.89 30.26 -52.15
CA LYS A 187 -5.45 31.61 -52.49
C LYS A 187 -6.07 32.15 -53.79
N CYS A 188 -6.50 31.28 -54.70
CA CYS A 188 -7.00 31.69 -56.02
C CYS A 188 -8.47 32.11 -56.00
N ASN A 189 -9.29 31.50 -55.16
CA ASN A 189 -10.74 31.72 -55.12
C ASN A 189 -11.28 32.09 -53.72
N ASN A 190 -10.41 32.16 -52.72
CA ASN A 190 -10.73 32.46 -51.32
C ASN A 190 -11.73 31.48 -50.68
N LYS A 191 -11.80 30.23 -51.17
CA LYS A 191 -12.68 29.19 -50.65
C LYS A 191 -12.01 28.44 -49.50
N VAL A 192 -12.78 28.09 -48.46
CA VAL A 192 -12.34 27.17 -47.41
C VAL A 192 -12.17 25.77 -47.99
N MET A 193 -10.97 25.21 -47.80
CA MET A 193 -10.55 23.88 -48.29
C MET A 193 -10.37 22.88 -47.14
N GLY A 194 -10.46 23.33 -45.90
CA GLY A 194 -10.28 22.51 -44.72
C GLY A 194 -10.13 23.34 -43.46
N TYR A 195 -10.21 22.69 -42.31
CA TYR A 195 -9.91 23.29 -41.02
C TYR A 195 -9.37 22.22 -40.06
N GLY A 196 -8.70 22.65 -39.01
CA GLY A 196 -8.22 21.78 -37.94
C GLY A 196 -8.28 22.49 -36.61
N THR A 197 -8.75 21.78 -35.58
CA THR A 197 -8.86 22.29 -34.22
C THR A 197 -8.14 21.36 -33.26
N ILE A 198 -7.22 21.92 -32.47
CA ILE A 198 -6.57 21.25 -31.35
C ILE A 198 -7.10 21.85 -30.07
N LEU A 199 -7.71 21.02 -29.24
CA LEU A 199 -8.15 21.40 -27.90
C LEU A 199 -6.97 21.25 -26.94
N GLU A 200 -6.65 22.30 -26.18
CA GLU A 200 -5.67 22.18 -25.11
C GLU A 200 -6.23 21.26 -24.02
N ASN A 201 -5.51 20.19 -23.74
CA ASN A 201 -5.88 19.29 -22.67
C ASN A 201 -5.58 19.96 -21.32
N THR A 202 -6.55 20.63 -20.70
CA THR A 202 -6.44 21.09 -19.31
C THR A 202 -6.87 20.00 -18.32
N SER A 203 -6.70 18.70 -18.64
CA SER A 203 -6.70 17.69 -17.59
C SER A 203 -5.69 18.16 -16.56
N GLU A 204 -6.16 18.48 -15.35
CA GLU A 204 -5.41 19.11 -14.25
C GLU A 204 -4.22 18.29 -13.75
N LYS A 205 -3.86 17.20 -14.44
CA LYS A 205 -2.56 16.56 -14.33
C LYS A 205 -1.52 17.46 -15.01
N THR A 206 -1.16 18.54 -14.32
CA THR A 206 0.07 19.26 -14.60
C THR A 206 1.22 18.27 -14.50
N MET A 207 2.05 18.21 -15.54
CA MET A 207 3.30 17.47 -15.47
C MET A 207 4.12 18.10 -14.34
N PRO A 208 4.40 17.38 -13.24
CA PRO A 208 5.26 17.91 -12.21
C PRO A 208 6.67 18.11 -12.80
N SER A 209 7.40 19.09 -12.29
CA SER A 209 8.85 19.12 -12.52
C SER A 209 9.48 17.99 -11.72
N TYR A 210 10.08 17.01 -12.39
CA TYR A 210 10.66 15.84 -11.72
C TYR A 210 12.06 15.50 -12.24
N THR A 211 12.81 14.77 -11.42
CA THR A 211 14.08 14.15 -11.78
C THR A 211 13.97 12.64 -11.64
N ILE A 212 14.79 11.90 -12.39
CA ILE A 212 14.97 10.46 -12.20
C ILE A 212 16.34 10.25 -11.59
N ARG A 213 16.39 9.50 -10.50
CA ARG A 213 17.62 9.13 -9.81
C ARG A 213 17.59 7.67 -9.37
N THR A 214 18.76 7.13 -9.07
CA THR A 214 18.88 5.84 -8.40
C THR A 214 18.18 5.89 -7.04
N MET A 215 17.42 4.83 -6.76
CA MET A 215 16.74 4.62 -5.49
C MET A 215 17.76 4.47 -4.37
N GLN A 216 17.44 5.00 -3.20
CA GLN A 216 18.22 4.85 -1.96
C GLN A 216 17.42 4.03 -0.95
N LEU A 217 18.09 3.37 0.00
CA LEU A 217 17.40 2.62 1.07
C LEU A 217 16.45 3.51 1.91
N SER A 218 16.77 4.80 2.04
CA SER A 218 15.91 5.78 2.70
C SER A 218 14.57 6.01 2.01
N ASP A 219 14.46 5.68 0.72
CA ASP A 219 13.23 5.83 -0.07
C ASP A 219 12.20 4.73 0.23
N ASN A 220 12.57 3.66 0.95
CA ASN A 220 11.74 2.46 1.12
C ASN A 220 10.35 2.74 1.72
N GLU A 221 10.20 3.69 2.65
CA GLU A 221 8.88 4.04 3.19
C GLU A 221 7.98 4.62 2.10
N GLU A 222 8.49 5.58 1.32
CA GLU A 222 7.69 6.25 0.29
C GLU A 222 7.47 5.37 -0.95
N VAL A 223 8.43 4.50 -1.29
CA VAL A 223 8.25 3.48 -2.33
C VAL A 223 7.15 2.50 -1.96
N ARG A 224 7.02 2.11 -0.68
CA ARG A 224 5.88 1.30 -0.23
C ARG A 224 4.56 2.03 -0.49
N ASP A 225 4.51 3.33 -0.23
CA ASP A 225 3.31 4.13 -0.53
C ASP A 225 3.01 4.21 -2.04
N VAL A 226 4.03 4.19 -2.90
CA VAL A 226 3.83 4.11 -4.37
C VAL A 226 3.25 2.74 -4.74
N LEU A 227 3.81 1.65 -4.22
CA LEU A 227 3.36 0.28 -4.51
C LEU A 227 1.93 0.04 -4.01
N VAL A 228 1.60 0.54 -2.82
CA VAL A 228 0.23 0.50 -2.27
C VAL A 228 -0.75 1.23 -3.19
N SER A 229 -0.37 2.39 -3.73
CA SER A 229 -1.26 3.17 -4.62
C SER A 229 -1.62 2.45 -5.93
N VAL A 230 -0.92 1.36 -6.26
CA VAL A 230 -1.15 0.55 -7.47
C VAL A 230 -1.43 -0.93 -7.16
N ASP A 231 -1.82 -1.27 -5.93
CA ASP A 231 -2.13 -2.64 -5.49
C ASP A 231 -0.96 -3.64 -5.67
N MET A 232 0.28 -3.19 -5.46
CA MET A 232 1.52 -3.99 -5.55
C MET A 232 2.15 -4.27 -4.17
N ASN A 233 1.34 -4.47 -3.13
CA ASN A 233 1.76 -4.64 -1.74
C ASN A 233 2.70 -5.83 -1.48
N GLN A 234 2.60 -6.87 -2.30
CA GLN A 234 3.45 -8.06 -2.23
C GLN A 234 4.94 -7.74 -2.49
N PHE A 235 5.23 -6.60 -3.13
CA PHE A 235 6.61 -6.18 -3.46
C PHE A 235 7.25 -5.24 -2.42
N LYS A 236 6.61 -5.03 -1.25
CA LYS A 236 7.05 -4.07 -0.21
C LYS A 236 8.43 -4.34 0.39
N TYR A 237 8.97 -5.55 0.23
CA TYR A 237 10.31 -5.95 0.67
C TYR A 237 11.27 -6.24 -0.49
N THR A 238 10.76 -6.26 -1.72
CA THR A 238 11.54 -6.58 -2.92
C THR A 238 12.60 -5.52 -3.22
N THR A 239 12.38 -4.28 -2.81
CA THR A 239 13.32 -3.16 -3.02
C THR A 239 14.63 -3.31 -2.24
N GLU A 240 14.56 -3.81 -1.00
CA GLU A 240 15.75 -4.11 -0.19
C GLU A 240 16.59 -5.22 -0.84
N MET A 241 15.94 -6.26 -1.35
CA MET A 241 16.58 -7.34 -2.10
C MET A 241 17.23 -6.83 -3.39
N ILE A 242 16.56 -5.95 -4.13
CA ILE A 242 17.10 -5.34 -5.35
C ILE A 242 18.37 -4.56 -5.01
N LEU A 243 18.33 -3.64 -4.04
CA LEU A 243 19.48 -2.80 -3.69
C LEU A 243 20.64 -3.60 -3.09
N THR A 244 20.37 -4.76 -2.48
CA THR A 244 21.42 -5.68 -1.99
C THR A 244 22.09 -6.42 -3.15
N THR A 245 21.34 -6.76 -4.19
CA THR A 245 21.84 -7.49 -5.37
C THR A 245 22.57 -6.55 -6.33
N ASP A 246 21.95 -5.40 -6.60
CA ASP A 246 22.42 -4.37 -7.51
C ASP A 246 22.06 -3.00 -6.89
N PRO A 247 23.01 -2.34 -6.21
CA PRO A 247 22.78 -1.04 -5.57
C PRO A 247 22.30 0.05 -6.52
N GLU A 248 22.51 -0.11 -7.83
CA GLU A 248 22.07 0.82 -8.87
C GLU A 248 20.87 0.31 -9.67
N GLY A 249 20.34 -0.87 -9.33
CA GLY A 249 19.32 -1.58 -10.11
C GLY A 249 17.87 -1.10 -9.91
N ALA A 250 17.66 0.04 -9.26
CA ALA A 250 16.34 0.62 -9.04
C ALA A 250 16.36 2.14 -9.19
N PHE A 251 15.31 2.68 -9.82
CA PHE A 251 15.17 4.10 -10.16
C PHE A 251 13.85 4.64 -9.66
N VAL A 252 13.87 5.88 -9.15
CA VAL A 252 12.69 6.59 -8.69
C VAL A 252 12.55 7.92 -9.41
N ALA A 253 11.30 8.31 -9.70
CA ALA A 253 10.97 9.62 -10.22
C ALA A 253 10.57 10.50 -9.03
N GLN A 254 11.32 11.56 -8.78
CA GLN A 254 11.12 12.46 -7.65
C GLN A 254 10.70 13.84 -8.13
N ASP A 255 9.61 14.35 -7.58
CA ASP A 255 9.18 15.72 -7.77
C ASP A 255 10.22 16.70 -7.19
N ILE A 256 10.68 17.66 -8.00
CA ILE A 256 11.75 18.60 -7.62
C ILE A 256 11.24 19.63 -6.60
N THR A 257 9.95 19.96 -6.62
CA THR A 257 9.36 20.99 -5.75
C THR A 257 9.00 20.44 -4.38
N THR A 258 8.44 19.24 -4.34
CA THR A 258 7.91 18.63 -3.11
C THR A 258 8.82 17.55 -2.52
N GLY A 259 9.74 17.00 -3.32
CA GLY A 259 10.56 15.85 -2.94
C GLY A 259 9.82 14.50 -2.97
N LYS A 260 8.54 14.49 -3.35
CA LYS A 260 7.68 13.29 -3.36
C LYS A 260 8.05 12.34 -4.50
N LEU A 261 8.04 11.03 -4.24
CA LEU A 261 8.19 10.01 -5.27
C LEU A 261 6.88 9.81 -6.06
N LEU A 262 7.01 9.91 -7.38
CA LEU A 262 5.94 9.83 -8.37
C LEU A 262 5.78 8.40 -8.90
N GLY A 263 6.85 7.61 -8.89
CA GLY A 263 6.92 6.27 -9.46
C GLY A 263 8.30 5.66 -9.28
N LEU A 264 8.41 4.38 -9.60
CA LEU A 264 9.67 3.63 -9.63
C LEU A 264 9.69 2.59 -10.75
N CYS A 265 10.90 2.27 -11.20
CA CYS A 265 11.16 1.12 -12.05
C CYS A 265 12.48 0.45 -11.63
N SER A 266 12.52 -0.87 -11.61
CA SER A 266 13.74 -1.63 -11.33
C SER A 266 14.24 -2.35 -12.58
N GLY A 267 15.55 -2.29 -12.80
CA GLY A 267 16.27 -3.10 -13.77
C GLY A 267 17.51 -3.66 -13.07
N THR A 268 17.41 -4.86 -12.54
CA THR A 268 18.43 -5.44 -11.65
C THR A 268 19.39 -6.31 -12.45
N ASN A 269 20.67 -5.99 -12.44
CA ASN A 269 21.71 -6.82 -13.04
C ASN A 269 22.01 -8.00 -12.11
N LEU A 270 21.68 -9.21 -12.55
CA LEU A 270 21.88 -10.45 -11.78
C LEU A 270 23.28 -11.04 -12.02
N SER A 271 23.83 -10.82 -13.21
CA SER A 271 25.17 -11.26 -13.61
C SER A 271 25.69 -10.36 -14.75
N PRO A 272 26.92 -10.58 -15.25
CA PRO A 272 27.40 -9.90 -16.44
C PRO A 272 26.53 -10.12 -17.69
N GLU A 273 25.73 -11.19 -17.74
CA GLU A 273 24.94 -11.58 -18.92
C GLU A 273 23.42 -11.48 -18.70
N LEU A 274 22.97 -11.42 -17.43
CA LEU A 274 21.55 -11.53 -17.08
C LEU A 274 21.05 -10.32 -16.29
N ALA A 275 19.85 -9.87 -16.63
CA ALA A 275 19.13 -8.85 -15.90
C ALA A 275 17.66 -9.22 -15.68
N TYR A 276 17.03 -8.53 -14.74
CA TYR A 276 15.64 -8.75 -14.38
C TYR A 276 14.91 -7.44 -14.09
N LEU A 277 13.80 -7.21 -14.79
CA LEU A 277 12.89 -6.09 -14.54
C LEU A 277 11.76 -6.57 -13.62
N CYS A 278 11.80 -6.15 -12.35
CA CYS A 278 10.95 -6.68 -11.30
C CYS A 278 9.77 -5.78 -10.96
N ILE A 279 10.03 -4.49 -10.72
CA ILE A 279 9.05 -3.53 -10.23
C ILE A 279 8.88 -2.44 -11.28
N TYR A 280 7.63 -2.11 -11.62
CA TYR A 280 7.32 -0.95 -12.43
C TYR A 280 5.97 -0.37 -12.00
N ALA A 281 6.01 0.81 -11.37
CA ALA A 281 4.82 1.46 -10.83
C ALA A 281 4.92 2.98 -10.93
N VAL A 282 3.80 3.63 -11.28
CA VAL A 282 3.64 5.09 -11.25
C VAL A 282 2.33 5.37 -10.53
N ARG A 283 2.31 6.32 -9.58
CA ARG A 283 1.09 6.61 -8.82
C ARG A 283 -0.06 6.99 -9.78
N PRO A 284 -1.31 6.59 -9.52
CA PRO A 284 -2.43 6.78 -10.44
C PRO A 284 -2.62 8.23 -10.92
N GLU A 285 -2.37 9.22 -10.04
CA GLU A 285 -2.46 10.64 -10.36
C GLU A 285 -1.41 11.11 -11.38
N TYR A 286 -0.26 10.42 -11.51
CA TYR A 286 0.83 10.77 -12.43
C TYR A 286 0.93 9.86 -13.67
N GLN A 287 0.10 8.83 -13.76
CA GLN A 287 0.02 7.96 -14.94
C GLN A 287 -0.46 8.73 -16.18
N GLY A 288 0.10 8.36 -17.34
CA GLY A 288 -0.19 9.00 -18.64
C GLY A 288 0.65 10.24 -18.96
N LEU A 289 1.50 10.69 -18.03
CA LEU A 289 2.36 11.88 -18.19
C LEU A 289 3.76 11.58 -18.76
N GLY A 290 4.04 10.33 -19.16
CA GLY A 290 5.35 9.92 -19.68
C GLY A 290 6.40 9.57 -18.61
N ILE A 291 6.12 9.78 -17.31
CA ILE A 291 7.03 9.44 -16.20
C ILE A 291 7.44 7.96 -16.22
N GLY A 292 6.47 7.06 -16.47
CA GLY A 292 6.76 5.64 -16.54
C GLY A 292 7.72 5.27 -17.68
N SER A 293 7.54 5.86 -18.87
CA SER A 293 8.46 5.66 -19.99
C SER A 293 9.87 6.14 -19.66
N ALA A 294 9.99 7.31 -19.03
CA ALA A 294 11.30 7.83 -18.63
C ALA A 294 12.00 6.94 -17.58
N LEU A 295 11.24 6.40 -16.62
CA LEU A 295 11.75 5.41 -15.65
C LEU A 295 12.19 4.12 -16.34
N TRP A 296 11.40 3.64 -17.29
CA TRP A 296 11.72 2.45 -18.10
C TRP A 296 13.01 2.65 -18.89
N ASP A 297 13.15 3.77 -19.60
CA ASP A 297 14.33 4.08 -20.40
C ASP A 297 15.59 4.09 -19.52
N LYS A 298 15.51 4.63 -18.30
CA LYS A 298 16.61 4.59 -17.33
C LYS A 298 16.95 3.16 -16.90
N ALA A 299 15.95 2.32 -16.66
CA ALA A 299 16.17 0.92 -16.33
C ALA A 299 16.82 0.15 -17.49
N ILE A 300 16.39 0.38 -18.73
CA ILE A 300 16.98 -0.24 -19.92
C ILE A 300 18.42 0.23 -20.15
N GLU A 301 18.71 1.53 -19.96
CA GLU A 301 20.07 2.08 -20.03
C GLU A 301 21.02 1.36 -19.07
N HIS A 302 20.57 1.11 -17.82
CA HIS A 302 21.36 0.42 -16.80
C HIS A 302 21.56 -1.07 -17.08
N ILE A 303 20.53 -1.73 -17.62
CA ILE A 303 20.59 -3.14 -18.01
C ILE A 303 21.56 -3.34 -19.18
N GLY A 304 21.60 -2.39 -20.13
CA GLY A 304 22.44 -2.45 -21.31
C GLY A 304 22.11 -3.66 -22.21
N ASP A 305 23.14 -4.34 -22.72
CA ASP A 305 23.00 -5.46 -23.66
C ASP A 305 22.69 -6.82 -23.00
N ARG A 306 22.45 -6.84 -21.68
CA ARG A 306 22.18 -8.09 -20.95
C ARG A 306 20.87 -8.71 -21.39
N ASN A 307 20.81 -10.04 -21.32
CA ASN A 307 19.57 -10.77 -21.52
C ASN A 307 18.63 -10.52 -20.33
N ALA A 308 17.55 -9.78 -20.59
CA ALA A 308 16.61 -9.36 -19.57
C ALA A 308 15.35 -10.23 -19.54
N SER A 309 14.83 -10.48 -18.34
CA SER A 309 13.53 -11.12 -18.14
C SER A 309 12.60 -10.27 -17.27
N LEU A 310 11.29 -10.48 -17.39
CA LEU A 310 10.25 -9.82 -16.61
C LEU A 310 9.01 -10.70 -16.48
N TYR A 311 8.18 -10.42 -15.47
CA TYR A 311 6.82 -10.94 -15.42
C TYR A 311 5.81 -9.90 -15.88
N ALA A 312 4.82 -10.32 -16.66
CA ALA A 312 3.70 -9.50 -17.09
C ALA A 312 2.40 -10.13 -16.59
N SER A 313 1.76 -9.46 -15.62
CA SER A 313 0.56 -9.95 -14.92
C SER A 313 -0.72 -9.82 -15.74
N GLU A 314 -0.77 -8.90 -16.71
CA GLU A 314 -1.97 -8.66 -17.53
C GLU A 314 -1.77 -8.98 -19.02
N PRO A 315 -2.76 -9.64 -19.69
CA PRO A 315 -2.68 -9.95 -21.11
C PRO A 315 -2.41 -8.74 -22.02
N LYS A 316 -2.98 -7.57 -21.69
CA LYS A 316 -2.79 -6.33 -22.48
C LYS A 316 -1.36 -5.79 -22.37
N VAL A 317 -0.68 -6.03 -21.25
CA VAL A 317 0.70 -5.59 -20.99
C VAL A 317 1.70 -6.50 -21.70
N ILE A 318 1.41 -7.80 -21.83
CA ILE A 318 2.22 -8.75 -22.60
C ILE A 318 2.40 -8.28 -24.05
N ASP A 319 1.32 -7.81 -24.69
CA ASP A 319 1.38 -7.32 -26.07
C ASP A 319 2.24 -6.05 -26.19
N VAL A 320 2.30 -5.22 -25.15
CA VAL A 320 3.16 -4.04 -25.12
C VAL A 320 4.63 -4.46 -25.09
N TYR A 321 5.03 -5.36 -24.19
CA TYR A 321 6.42 -5.82 -24.09
C TYR A 321 6.87 -6.59 -25.33
N LYS A 322 6.00 -7.43 -25.89
CA LYS A 322 6.30 -8.19 -27.11
C LYS A 322 6.49 -7.28 -28.32
N ASN A 323 5.52 -6.39 -28.56
CA ASN A 323 5.47 -5.65 -29.83
C ASN A 323 6.30 -4.36 -29.81
N ARG A 324 6.59 -3.81 -28.63
CA ARG A 324 7.33 -2.54 -28.50
C ARG A 324 8.73 -2.69 -27.92
N GLN A 325 9.01 -3.76 -27.19
CA GLN A 325 10.25 -3.92 -26.43
C GLN A 325 10.97 -5.25 -26.75
N ASN A 326 10.59 -5.93 -27.85
CA ASN A 326 11.21 -7.16 -28.35
C ASN A 326 11.34 -8.33 -27.36
N PHE A 327 10.55 -8.34 -26.27
CA PHE A 327 10.51 -9.49 -25.37
C PHE A 327 9.83 -10.68 -26.03
N ASN A 328 10.49 -11.83 -26.01
CA ASN A 328 9.90 -13.09 -26.45
C ASN A 328 9.08 -13.70 -25.30
N LYS A 329 7.82 -14.05 -25.59
CA LYS A 329 7.01 -14.81 -24.64
C LYS A 329 7.52 -16.24 -24.56
N ILE A 330 8.06 -16.63 -23.42
CA ILE A 330 8.47 -18.01 -23.15
C ILE A 330 7.22 -18.81 -22.74
N PRO A 331 6.86 -19.92 -23.42
CA PRO A 331 5.77 -20.78 -23.01
C PRO A 331 6.13 -21.49 -21.70
N GLU A 332 5.16 -21.68 -20.81
CA GLU A 332 5.24 -22.59 -19.65
C GLU A 332 5.97 -22.13 -18.36
N ARG A 333 5.64 -20.95 -17.85
CA ARG A 333 5.65 -20.74 -16.40
C ARG A 333 4.29 -20.26 -15.93
N ARG A 334 3.72 -20.98 -14.96
CA ARG A 334 2.49 -20.61 -14.26
C ARG A 334 2.89 -20.25 -12.84
N GLU A 335 2.67 -19.01 -12.47
CA GLU A 335 2.54 -18.67 -11.05
C GLU A 335 1.19 -19.24 -10.60
N LEU A 336 1.22 -20.11 -9.59
CA LEU A 336 0.03 -20.72 -9.02
C LEU A 336 -0.29 -19.98 -7.75
N VAL A 337 -1.37 -19.18 -7.79
CA VAL A 337 -1.91 -18.51 -6.61
C VAL A 337 -2.99 -19.42 -6.04
N TYR A 338 -2.67 -20.11 -4.94
CA TYR A 338 -3.64 -20.87 -4.16
C TYR A 338 -4.25 -19.96 -3.09
N LYS A 339 -5.57 -20.08 -2.92
CA LYS A 339 -6.35 -19.29 -1.98
C LYS A 339 -7.22 -20.23 -1.15
N GLY A 340 -6.96 -20.33 0.15
CA GLY A 340 -7.71 -21.21 1.04
C GLY A 340 -6.98 -21.48 2.37
N ASN A 341 -7.68 -22.13 3.29
CA ASN A 341 -7.11 -22.60 4.55
C ASN A 341 -6.26 -23.84 4.32
N PHE A 342 -5.13 -23.95 5.02
CA PHE A 342 -4.30 -25.14 4.97
C PHE A 342 -5.02 -26.32 5.63
N VAL A 343 -5.11 -27.46 4.93
CA VAL A 343 -5.54 -28.73 5.52
C VAL A 343 -4.29 -29.41 6.09
N THR A 344 -3.94 -29.06 7.32
CA THR A 344 -2.72 -29.53 8.00
C THR A 344 -2.68 -31.05 8.15
N GLU A 345 -3.85 -31.70 8.27
CA GLU A 345 -4.02 -33.16 8.32
C GLU A 345 -3.50 -33.89 7.07
N SER A 346 -3.39 -33.18 5.94
CA SER A 346 -2.90 -33.73 4.66
C SER A 346 -1.42 -33.46 4.40
N LEU A 347 -0.73 -32.78 5.32
CA LEU A 347 0.68 -32.47 5.17
C LEU A 347 1.54 -33.72 5.30
N ILE A 348 2.53 -33.83 4.41
CA ILE A 348 3.60 -34.82 4.54
C ILE A 348 4.43 -34.42 5.76
N THR A 349 4.39 -35.21 6.83
CA THR A 349 5.10 -34.91 8.09
C THR A 349 6.54 -35.42 8.10
N SER A 350 6.91 -36.30 7.17
CA SER A 350 8.27 -36.80 6.98
C SER A 350 8.48 -37.34 5.57
N ILE A 351 9.72 -37.26 5.09
CA ILE A 351 10.19 -37.90 3.87
C ILE A 351 11.35 -38.80 4.28
N ASP A 352 11.31 -40.07 3.90
CA ASP A 352 12.33 -41.04 4.31
C ASP A 352 13.73 -40.60 3.83
N GLY A 353 14.70 -40.67 4.74
CA GLY A 353 16.09 -40.22 4.52
C GLY A 353 16.26 -38.70 4.32
N ILE A 354 15.25 -37.88 4.62
CA ILE A 354 15.29 -36.42 4.53
C ILE A 354 14.82 -35.80 5.85
N SER A 355 15.68 -34.97 6.43
CA SER A 355 15.37 -34.11 7.59
C SER A 355 15.18 -32.66 7.13
N VAL A 356 14.27 -31.93 7.79
CA VAL A 356 14.07 -30.50 7.57
C VAL A 356 14.61 -29.75 8.78
N VAL A 357 15.48 -28.76 8.54
CA VAL A 357 16.13 -27.95 9.58
C VAL A 357 16.03 -26.46 9.23
N ASP A 358 16.17 -25.59 10.22
CA ASP A 358 16.21 -24.14 9.98
C ASP A 358 17.46 -23.73 9.20
N MET A 359 17.29 -22.79 8.27
CA MET A 359 18.40 -22.13 7.61
C MET A 359 19.13 -21.22 8.60
N ASN A 360 20.44 -21.41 8.75
CA ASN A 360 21.28 -20.67 9.69
C ASN A 360 22.71 -20.52 9.13
N ASP A 361 23.56 -19.83 9.87
CA ASP A 361 24.93 -19.53 9.43
C ASP A 361 25.78 -20.76 9.13
N ASN A 362 25.49 -21.90 9.77
CA ASN A 362 26.25 -23.13 9.56
C ASN A 362 25.88 -23.86 8.27
N ASN A 363 24.66 -23.66 7.73
CA ASN A 363 24.18 -24.40 6.55
C ASN A 363 23.90 -23.51 5.32
N ILE A 364 23.89 -22.18 5.45
CA ILE A 364 23.61 -21.27 4.33
C ILE A 364 24.63 -21.37 3.19
N ALA A 365 25.89 -21.70 3.49
CA ALA A 365 26.91 -21.91 2.46
C ALA A 365 26.57 -23.12 1.56
N ASP A 366 26.12 -24.22 2.16
CA ASP A 366 25.70 -25.42 1.42
C ASP A 366 24.40 -25.19 0.64
N VAL A 367 23.50 -24.36 1.16
CA VAL A 367 22.30 -23.91 0.45
C VAL A 367 22.67 -23.10 -0.80
N ILE A 368 23.60 -22.17 -0.68
CA ILE A 368 24.08 -21.36 -1.82
C ILE A 368 24.71 -22.25 -2.89
N GLU A 369 25.54 -23.22 -2.49
CA GLU A 369 26.17 -24.15 -3.43
C GLU A 369 25.13 -25.05 -4.11
N TYR A 370 24.17 -25.58 -3.36
CA TYR A 370 23.05 -26.34 -3.92
C TYR A 370 22.23 -25.48 -4.90
N ASP A 371 21.91 -24.24 -4.54
CA ASP A 371 21.16 -23.31 -5.40
C ASP A 371 21.88 -23.04 -6.72
N LYS A 372 23.18 -22.75 -6.63
CA LYS A 372 24.04 -22.52 -7.79
C LYS A 372 24.05 -23.72 -8.73
N GLN A 373 24.06 -24.95 -8.20
CA GLN A 373 23.97 -26.17 -9.02
C GLN A 373 22.60 -26.33 -9.69
N VAL A 374 21.51 -25.95 -9.00
CA VAL A 374 20.15 -26.05 -9.55
C VAL A 374 19.84 -24.97 -10.59
N CYS A 375 20.49 -23.81 -10.46
CA CYS A 375 20.32 -22.64 -11.33
C CYS A 375 21.45 -22.47 -12.36
N ASP A 376 22.00 -23.58 -12.86
CA ASP A 376 22.99 -23.62 -13.94
C ASP A 376 24.20 -22.69 -13.72
N GLY A 377 24.66 -22.59 -12.47
CA GLY A 377 25.84 -21.82 -12.08
C GLY A 377 25.56 -20.36 -11.69
N LEU A 378 24.31 -19.89 -11.76
CA LEU A 378 23.95 -18.53 -11.37
C LEU A 378 24.18 -18.30 -9.87
N ASP A 379 25.01 -17.31 -9.54
CA ASP A 379 25.25 -16.92 -8.16
C ASP A 379 24.13 -16.02 -7.64
N ARG A 380 23.29 -16.58 -6.77
CA ARG A 380 22.19 -15.86 -6.11
C ARG A 380 22.44 -15.69 -4.61
N SER A 381 23.70 -15.77 -4.17
CA SER A 381 24.06 -15.71 -2.75
C SER A 381 23.57 -14.44 -2.04
N ALA A 382 23.67 -13.28 -2.68
CA ALA A 382 23.15 -12.02 -2.16
C ALA A 382 21.63 -12.05 -1.94
N GLN A 383 20.89 -12.66 -2.88
CA GLN A 383 19.43 -12.78 -2.81
C GLN A 383 19.01 -13.76 -1.71
N LEU A 384 19.64 -14.93 -1.63
CA LEU A 384 19.36 -15.92 -0.60
C LEU A 384 19.60 -15.37 0.81
N ARG A 385 20.66 -14.56 0.99
CA ARG A 385 20.93 -13.86 2.25
C ARG A 385 19.90 -12.77 2.54
N ALA A 386 19.51 -12.00 1.53
CA ALA A 386 18.49 -10.96 1.68
C ALA A 386 17.09 -11.53 1.96
N LEU A 387 16.79 -12.75 1.48
CA LEU A 387 15.54 -13.45 1.75
C LEU A 387 15.52 -14.14 3.11
N ASN A 388 16.67 -14.57 3.62
CA ASN A 388 16.78 -15.19 4.94
C ASN A 388 16.76 -14.14 6.06
N VAL A 389 15.60 -13.53 6.31
CA VAL A 389 15.43 -12.53 7.36
C VAL A 389 14.78 -13.18 8.58
N PRO A 390 15.52 -13.37 9.69
CA PRO A 390 14.95 -13.93 10.91
C PRO A 390 13.65 -13.23 11.30
N PHE A 391 12.64 -14.01 11.69
CA PHE A 391 11.31 -13.54 12.14
C PHE A 391 10.38 -12.95 11.07
N LYS A 392 10.81 -12.76 9.82
CA LYS A 392 9.93 -12.42 8.68
C LYS A 392 9.68 -13.60 7.75
N THR A 393 10.60 -14.57 7.79
CA THR A 393 10.55 -15.76 6.96
C THR A 393 10.83 -17.01 7.79
N ALA A 394 10.00 -18.02 7.66
CA ALA A 394 10.39 -19.38 8.01
C ALA A 394 11.24 -19.93 6.86
N SER A 395 12.56 -19.93 7.06
CA SER A 395 13.56 -20.39 6.09
C SER A 395 13.99 -21.81 6.43
N LEU A 396 13.61 -22.79 5.62
CA LEU A 396 13.83 -24.21 5.90
C LEU A 396 14.76 -24.84 4.86
N VAL A 397 15.57 -25.81 5.30
CA VAL A 397 16.52 -26.56 4.48
C VAL A 397 16.23 -28.05 4.63
N ALA A 398 16.09 -28.75 3.51
CA ALA A 398 16.00 -30.19 3.46
C ALA A 398 17.41 -30.79 3.33
N ILE A 399 17.80 -31.64 4.27
CA ILE A 399 19.10 -32.33 4.30
C ILE A 399 18.87 -33.84 4.28
N ASN A 400 19.74 -34.60 3.62
CA ASN A 400 19.68 -36.06 3.66
C ASN A 400 20.50 -36.64 4.83
N ASP A 401 20.47 -37.97 5.01
CA ASP A 401 21.22 -38.69 6.07
C ASP A 401 22.75 -38.47 6.05
N SER A 402 23.30 -37.94 4.95
CA SER A 402 24.71 -37.56 4.83
C SER A 402 24.95 -36.06 5.10
N ASN A 403 23.98 -35.36 5.70
CA ASN A 403 23.95 -33.90 5.91
C ASN A 403 24.14 -33.05 4.65
N LYS A 404 23.79 -33.58 3.46
CA LYS A 404 23.84 -32.81 2.21
C LYS A 404 22.51 -32.13 1.94
N VAL A 405 22.54 -30.86 1.56
CA VAL A 405 21.35 -30.10 1.13
C VAL A 405 20.74 -30.72 -0.13
N LYS A 406 19.42 -30.92 -0.09
CA LYS A 406 18.58 -31.46 -1.17
C LYS A 406 17.42 -30.55 -1.55
N GLY A 407 17.24 -29.44 -0.84
CA GLY A 407 16.22 -28.46 -1.11
C GLY A 407 16.19 -27.39 -0.03
N PHE A 408 15.50 -26.29 -0.29
CA PHE A 408 15.23 -25.25 0.69
C PHE A 408 13.96 -24.49 0.30
N CYS A 409 13.36 -23.78 1.24
CA CYS A 409 12.24 -22.88 0.99
C CYS A 409 12.28 -21.66 1.91
N PHE A 410 11.57 -20.61 1.49
CA PHE A 410 11.27 -19.43 2.28
C PHE A 410 9.76 -19.30 2.37
N LEU A 411 9.19 -19.39 3.57
CA LEU A 411 7.81 -19.03 3.83
C LEU A 411 7.77 -17.62 4.42
N TRP A 412 7.21 -16.69 3.66
CA TRP A 412 6.95 -15.33 4.13
C TRP A 412 5.58 -15.30 4.77
N GLU A 413 5.52 -15.24 6.09
CA GLU A 413 4.27 -14.94 6.75
C GLU A 413 4.05 -13.42 6.73
N ASN A 414 2.82 -13.02 6.40
CA ASN A 414 2.39 -11.65 6.59
C ASN A 414 1.97 -11.50 8.07
N ILE A 415 2.92 -11.72 9.00
CA ILE A 415 2.62 -11.92 10.44
C ILE A 415 1.96 -10.66 11.06
N PHE A 416 2.02 -9.51 10.40
CA PHE A 416 1.46 -8.28 10.92
C PHE A 416 0.93 -7.41 9.79
N ASP A 417 -0.40 -7.19 9.72
CA ASP A 417 -0.99 -6.15 8.88
C ASP A 417 -0.67 -4.77 9.47
N SER A 418 0.61 -4.40 9.31
CA SER A 418 1.17 -3.14 9.78
C SER A 418 0.38 -1.94 9.28
N GLU A 419 -0.30 -2.05 8.13
CA GLU A 419 -1.07 -0.94 7.58
C GLU A 419 -2.41 -0.77 8.29
N ALA A 420 -3.18 -1.85 8.48
CA ALA A 420 -4.43 -1.79 9.23
C ALA A 420 -4.19 -1.34 10.68
N VAL A 421 -3.13 -1.85 11.32
CA VAL A 421 -2.71 -1.45 12.67
C VAL A 421 -2.27 0.03 12.68
N ARG A 422 -1.46 0.47 11.71
CA ARG A 422 -1.07 1.89 11.57
C ARG A 422 -2.31 2.78 11.44
N LYS A 423 -3.30 2.40 10.62
CA LYS A 423 -4.56 3.15 10.47
C LYS A 423 -5.32 3.25 11.78
N VAL A 424 -5.38 2.18 12.59
CA VAL A 424 -5.97 2.25 13.94
C VAL A 424 -5.20 3.23 14.83
N LEU A 425 -3.87 3.10 14.92
CA LEU A 425 -3.04 3.98 15.76
C LEU A 425 -3.11 5.44 15.30
N SER A 426 -3.11 5.71 14.00
CA SER A 426 -3.29 7.04 13.42
C SER A 426 -4.60 7.67 13.83
N SER A 427 -5.70 6.90 13.80
CA SER A 427 -7.04 7.39 14.12
C SER A 427 -7.18 7.91 15.57
N VAL A 428 -6.29 7.47 16.47
CA VAL A 428 -6.27 7.90 17.88
C VAL A 428 -5.04 8.74 18.23
N GLY A 429 -4.29 9.22 17.23
CA GLY A 429 -3.11 10.07 17.44
C GLY A 429 -1.88 9.34 18.03
N MET A 430 -1.84 8.01 17.93
CA MET A 430 -0.77 7.13 18.45
C MET A 430 0.25 6.73 17.36
N ASN A 431 0.45 7.57 16.34
CA ASN A 431 1.39 7.30 15.22
C ASN A 431 2.81 6.92 15.64
N HIS A 432 3.25 7.42 16.79
CA HIS A 432 4.56 7.13 17.36
C HIS A 432 4.68 5.68 17.87
N PHE A 433 3.58 4.99 18.14
CA PHE A 433 3.62 3.59 18.59
C PHE A 433 3.67 2.54 17.47
N LYS A 434 3.74 2.94 16.18
CA LYS A 434 3.70 2.01 15.03
C LYS A 434 4.80 0.95 15.05
N TYR A 435 6.01 1.30 15.46
CA TYR A 435 7.14 0.36 15.57
C TYR A 435 7.14 -0.38 16.90
N ALA A 436 6.63 0.27 17.95
CA ALA A 436 6.50 -0.36 19.25
C ALA A 436 5.53 -1.55 19.18
N ILE A 437 4.36 -1.42 18.53
CA ILE A 437 3.41 -2.53 18.42
C ILE A 437 3.95 -3.70 17.61
N GLU A 438 4.73 -3.43 16.55
CA GLU A 438 5.39 -4.47 15.75
C GLU A 438 6.39 -5.25 16.62
N MET A 439 7.25 -4.55 17.39
CA MET A 439 8.19 -5.19 18.33
C MET A 439 7.47 -6.00 19.41
N MET A 440 6.38 -5.45 19.94
CA MET A 440 5.59 -6.06 21.00
C MET A 440 4.96 -7.37 20.54
N PHE A 441 4.37 -7.36 19.35
CA PHE A 441 3.83 -8.54 18.72
C PHE A 441 4.90 -9.59 18.39
N ILE A 442 6.08 -9.17 17.91
CA ILE A 442 7.20 -10.10 17.68
C ILE A 442 7.66 -10.78 18.99
N SER A 443 7.66 -10.04 20.10
CA SER A 443 8.13 -10.55 21.39
C SER A 443 7.13 -11.52 22.03
N ASP A 444 5.83 -11.31 21.80
CA ASP A 444 4.73 -12.10 22.35
C ASP A 444 3.50 -11.99 21.43
N PRO A 445 3.39 -12.86 20.40
CA PRO A 445 2.32 -12.77 19.40
C PRO A 445 0.92 -12.93 20.01
N GLU A 446 0.79 -13.85 20.97
CA GLU A 446 -0.45 -14.13 21.70
C GLU A 446 -0.86 -12.95 22.61
N GLY A 447 0.10 -12.13 23.03
CA GLY A 447 -0.13 -10.93 23.82
C GLY A 447 -0.69 -9.74 23.07
N THR A 448 -0.87 -9.81 21.73
CA THR A 448 -1.48 -8.73 20.96
C THR A 448 -2.82 -9.14 20.39
N VAL A 449 -3.89 -8.60 20.97
CA VAL A 449 -5.27 -8.90 20.61
C VAL A 449 -5.80 -7.83 19.67
N VAL A 450 -6.56 -8.26 18.66
CA VAL A 450 -7.23 -7.41 17.69
C VAL A 450 -8.74 -7.61 17.70
N ALA A 451 -9.48 -6.54 17.40
CA ALA A 451 -10.93 -6.59 17.20
C ALA A 451 -11.21 -6.37 15.72
N GLN A 452 -11.92 -7.31 15.10
CA GLN A 452 -12.18 -7.30 13.67
C GLN A 452 -13.69 -7.39 13.40
N ASP A 453 -14.15 -6.65 12.40
CA ASP A 453 -15.48 -6.80 11.84
C ASP A 453 -15.56 -8.10 11.02
N THR A 454 -16.50 -8.98 11.38
CA THR A 454 -16.60 -10.33 10.80
C THR A 454 -17.08 -10.35 9.35
N ILE A 455 -17.72 -9.27 8.88
CA ILE A 455 -18.29 -9.18 7.53
C ILE A 455 -17.28 -8.56 6.57
N THR A 456 -16.61 -7.50 7.02
CA THR A 456 -15.70 -6.70 6.18
C THR A 456 -14.23 -7.03 6.38
N GLY A 457 -13.88 -7.75 7.44
CA GLY A 457 -12.50 -8.00 7.85
C GLY A 457 -11.78 -6.74 8.35
N LYS A 458 -12.48 -5.62 8.56
CA LYS A 458 -11.85 -4.35 8.95
C LYS A 458 -11.40 -4.40 10.42
N LEU A 459 -10.14 -4.05 10.67
CA LEU A 459 -9.61 -3.86 12.01
C LEU A 459 -10.26 -2.65 12.71
N LEU A 460 -10.85 -2.87 13.88
CA LEU A 460 -11.62 -1.90 14.66
C LEU A 460 -10.80 -1.32 15.82
N GLY A 461 -9.93 -2.13 16.41
CA GLY A 461 -9.09 -1.78 17.55
C GLY A 461 -8.07 -2.87 17.86
N LEU A 462 -7.16 -2.57 18.78
CA LEU A 462 -6.15 -3.51 19.28
C LEU A 462 -5.78 -3.21 20.73
N CYS A 463 -5.31 -4.24 21.44
CA CYS A 463 -4.73 -4.16 22.77
C CYS A 463 -3.49 -5.06 22.83
N SER A 464 -2.38 -4.56 23.38
CA SER A 464 -1.16 -5.33 23.56
C SER A 464 -0.81 -5.43 25.04
N GLY A 465 -0.77 -6.66 25.55
CA GLY A 465 -0.42 -7.10 26.89
C GLY A 465 0.60 -8.24 26.82
N ILE A 466 1.88 -7.90 26.99
CA ILE A 466 3.02 -8.80 26.72
C ILE A 466 3.53 -9.39 28.03
N ASN A 467 3.76 -10.68 28.06
CA ASN A 467 4.39 -11.36 29.18
C ASN A 467 5.91 -11.20 29.10
N LEU A 468 6.49 -10.47 30.06
CA LEU A 468 7.94 -10.23 30.14
C LEU A 468 8.67 -11.34 30.92
N SER A 469 7.95 -12.02 31.82
CA SER A 469 8.45 -13.13 32.64
C SER A 469 7.30 -14.00 33.16
N SER A 470 7.60 -14.95 34.03
CA SER A 470 6.61 -15.74 34.76
C SER A 470 5.75 -14.92 35.73
N ASP A 471 6.17 -13.72 36.12
CA ASP A 471 5.53 -12.90 37.17
C ASP A 471 5.21 -11.45 36.75
N LEU A 472 5.64 -11.02 35.56
CA LEU A 472 5.51 -9.65 35.08
C LEU A 472 5.02 -9.59 33.63
N SER A 473 4.05 -8.70 33.39
CA SER A 473 3.54 -8.34 32.08
C SER A 473 3.52 -6.84 31.87
N TYR A 474 3.50 -6.43 30.62
CA TYR A 474 3.50 -5.04 30.21
C TYR A 474 2.38 -4.76 29.22
N MET A 475 1.48 -3.85 29.58
CA MET A 475 0.35 -3.44 28.76
C MET A 475 0.46 -1.96 28.41
N ASN A 476 0.46 -1.61 27.13
CA ASN A 476 0.78 -0.24 26.73
C ASN A 476 -0.02 0.29 25.55
N ILE A 477 -0.22 -0.52 24.51
CA ILE A 477 -0.87 -0.07 23.28
C ILE A 477 -2.29 -0.56 23.29
N TYR A 478 -3.22 0.36 23.56
CA TYR A 478 -4.65 0.10 23.61
C TYR A 478 -5.37 1.18 22.82
N ALA A 479 -6.00 0.79 21.71
CA ALA A 479 -6.61 1.70 20.76
C ALA A 479 -7.87 1.11 20.12
N VAL A 480 -8.92 1.92 20.03
CA VAL A 480 -10.13 1.61 19.26
C VAL A 480 -10.41 2.83 18.37
N LYS A 481 -10.67 2.60 17.08
CA LYS A 481 -10.94 3.71 16.15
C LYS A 481 -12.11 4.55 16.65
N PRO A 482 -12.07 5.90 16.52
CA PRO A 482 -13.08 6.79 17.09
C PRO A 482 -14.53 6.40 16.76
N GLU A 483 -14.80 5.96 15.54
CA GLU A 483 -16.13 5.56 15.09
C GLU A 483 -16.67 4.27 15.74
N TYR A 484 -15.81 3.49 16.40
CA TYR A 484 -16.17 2.23 17.08
C TYR A 484 -16.00 2.29 18.60
N GLN A 485 -15.67 3.46 19.15
CA GLN A 485 -15.59 3.65 20.60
C GLN A 485 -16.97 3.59 21.26
N ARG A 486 -17.00 3.30 22.57
CA ARG A 486 -18.23 3.19 23.38
C ARG A 486 -19.19 2.06 22.97
N LEU A 487 -18.78 1.17 22.08
CA LEU A 487 -19.52 -0.02 21.67
C LEU A 487 -19.16 -1.27 22.48
N GLY A 488 -18.32 -1.16 23.52
CA GLY A 488 -17.84 -2.29 24.32
C GLY A 488 -16.62 -3.02 23.77
N ILE A 489 -16.20 -2.74 22.53
CA ILE A 489 -15.02 -3.32 21.86
C ILE A 489 -13.74 -3.16 22.70
N GLY A 490 -13.56 -1.99 23.32
CA GLY A 490 -12.39 -1.74 24.15
C GLY A 490 -12.32 -2.66 25.37
N SER A 491 -13.43 -2.84 26.09
CA SER A 491 -13.49 -3.77 27.22
C SER A 491 -13.22 -5.20 26.78
N ALA A 492 -13.77 -5.61 25.64
CA ALA A 492 -13.57 -6.93 25.07
C ALA A 492 -12.09 -7.21 24.72
N LEU A 493 -11.42 -6.24 24.08
CA LEU A 493 -9.98 -6.29 23.83
C LEU A 493 -9.15 -6.35 25.12
N TRP A 494 -9.57 -5.61 26.14
CA TRP A 494 -8.92 -5.60 27.44
C TRP A 494 -9.04 -6.98 28.13
N ASP A 495 -10.24 -7.52 28.23
CA ASP A 495 -10.50 -8.80 28.90
C ASP A 495 -9.70 -9.92 28.24
N LYS A 496 -9.65 -9.94 26.91
CA LYS A 496 -8.88 -10.90 26.14
C LYS A 496 -7.36 -10.76 26.36
N ALA A 497 -6.84 -9.53 26.44
CA ALA A 497 -5.44 -9.32 26.80
C ALA A 497 -5.13 -9.75 28.25
N ILE A 498 -6.10 -9.61 29.17
CA ILE A 498 -5.97 -10.10 30.55
C ILE A 498 -5.97 -11.63 30.63
N GLU A 499 -6.75 -12.33 29.80
CA GLU A 499 -6.70 -13.81 29.71
C GLU A 499 -5.28 -14.31 29.41
N HIS A 500 -4.59 -13.67 28.44
CA HIS A 500 -3.21 -14.00 28.10
C HIS A 500 -2.20 -13.65 29.21
N ILE A 501 -2.41 -12.50 29.86
CA ILE A 501 -1.55 -12.03 30.96
C ILE A 501 -1.66 -12.94 32.19
N GLY A 502 -2.85 -13.46 32.49
CA GLY A 502 -3.12 -14.29 33.66
C GLY A 502 -2.84 -13.56 34.98
N ASP A 503 -2.25 -14.27 35.94
CA ASP A 503 -2.01 -13.78 37.31
C ASP A 503 -0.75 -12.90 37.47
N ARG A 504 -0.13 -12.48 36.36
CA ARG A 504 1.11 -11.69 36.37
C ARG A 504 0.85 -10.26 36.84
N ASN A 505 1.88 -9.65 37.42
CA ASN A 505 1.85 -8.22 37.72
C ASN A 505 1.85 -7.44 36.40
N VAL A 506 0.91 -6.52 36.20
CA VAL A 506 0.86 -5.72 34.97
C VAL A 506 1.44 -4.33 35.21
N ILE A 507 2.36 -3.90 34.35
CA ILE A 507 2.80 -2.51 34.24
C ILE A 507 2.09 -1.86 33.05
N LEU A 508 1.52 -0.68 33.24
CA LEU A 508 0.94 0.13 32.16
C LEU A 508 1.17 1.62 32.36
N TYR A 509 0.93 2.42 31.32
CA TYR A 509 1.11 3.88 31.36
C TYR A 509 -0.20 4.62 30.98
N PRO A 510 -0.94 5.19 31.94
CA PRO A 510 -2.15 5.94 31.61
C PRO A 510 -1.81 7.27 30.93
N LEU A 511 -2.57 7.64 29.89
CA LEU A 511 -2.34 8.87 29.12
C LEU A 511 -2.67 10.13 29.93
N ASP A 512 -3.67 10.07 30.82
CA ASP A 512 -4.14 11.17 31.65
C ASP A 512 -4.73 10.69 32.99
N LYS A 513 -5.20 11.64 33.81
CA LYS A 513 -5.75 11.39 35.15
C LYS A 513 -7.12 10.70 35.13
N GLU A 514 -7.88 10.86 34.05
CA GLU A 514 -9.19 10.23 33.89
C GLU A 514 -9.02 8.74 33.60
N ILE A 515 -8.11 8.39 32.69
CA ILE A 515 -7.69 7.02 32.40
C ILE A 515 -6.98 6.37 33.62
N GLU A 516 -6.17 7.14 34.35
CA GLU A 516 -5.57 6.70 35.62
C GLU A 516 -6.65 6.30 36.64
N ASN A 517 -7.70 7.11 36.77
CA ASN A 517 -8.81 6.81 37.67
C ASN A 517 -9.62 5.60 37.19
N TYR A 518 -9.81 5.45 35.89
CA TYR A 518 -10.46 4.27 35.30
C TYR A 518 -9.73 2.97 35.69
N TYR A 519 -8.40 2.91 35.53
CA TYR A 519 -7.63 1.70 35.90
C TYR A 519 -7.64 1.43 37.41
N LYS A 520 -7.60 2.48 38.24
CA LYS A 520 -7.69 2.33 39.71
C LYS A 520 -9.03 1.77 40.16
N THR A 521 -10.13 2.38 39.73
CA THR A 521 -11.46 2.07 40.25
C THR A 521 -12.02 0.78 39.66
N ARG A 522 -11.67 0.48 38.41
CA ARG A 522 -12.26 -0.64 37.67
C ARG A 522 -11.38 -1.88 37.63
N HIS A 523 -10.06 -1.74 37.77
CA HIS A 523 -9.11 -2.83 37.64
C HIS A 523 -8.09 -2.92 38.80
N ASN A 524 -8.34 -2.19 39.90
CA ASN A 524 -7.59 -2.27 41.17
C ASN A 524 -6.07 -1.99 41.06
N PHE A 525 -5.64 -1.24 40.06
CA PHE A 525 -4.24 -0.87 39.88
C PHE A 525 -3.79 0.13 40.96
N THR A 526 -2.62 -0.09 41.56
CA THR A 526 -1.99 0.83 42.52
C THR A 526 -0.91 1.67 41.85
N VAL A 527 -0.68 2.92 42.27
CA VAL A 527 0.33 3.81 41.66
C VAL A 527 1.67 3.70 42.39
N VAL A 528 2.74 3.39 41.66
CA VAL A 528 4.15 3.45 42.11
C VAL A 528 4.83 4.76 41.63
N PRO A 529 6.01 5.17 42.17
CA PRO A 529 6.49 6.55 42.12
C PRO A 529 6.74 7.11 40.70
N LYS A 530 6.58 8.44 40.59
CA LYS A 530 6.40 9.21 39.35
C LYS A 530 7.71 9.41 38.57
N ARG A 531 7.73 9.10 37.27
CA ARG A 531 8.77 9.59 36.33
C ARG A 531 8.29 10.85 35.58
N ARG A 532 9.22 11.75 35.23
CA ARG A 532 8.95 12.98 34.44
C ARG A 532 9.41 12.81 33.00
N ARG A 533 8.85 13.58 32.07
CA ARG A 533 9.22 13.59 30.65
C ARG A 533 10.02 14.85 30.32
N LEU A 534 11.13 14.67 29.61
CA LEU A 534 11.94 15.73 29.01
C LEU A 534 11.83 15.61 27.47
N ILE A 535 11.78 16.74 26.77
CA ILE A 535 11.81 16.80 25.31
C ILE A 535 12.93 17.75 24.89
N MET A 536 13.82 17.30 24.01
CA MET A 536 14.82 18.16 23.37
C MET A 536 14.19 18.79 22.14
N THR A 537 14.23 20.12 22.06
CA THR A 537 13.77 20.88 20.90
C THR A 537 14.93 21.75 20.43
N GLY A 538 15.55 21.43 19.30
CA GLY A 538 16.70 22.13 18.72
C GLY A 538 17.98 21.31 18.65
N ASN A 539 19.05 21.90 18.12
CA ASN A 539 20.34 21.23 17.89
C ASN A 539 21.02 20.89 19.22
N PRO A 540 21.51 19.64 19.40
CA PRO A 540 22.20 19.25 20.62
C PRO A 540 23.51 20.03 20.80
N VAL A 541 23.72 20.57 22.00
CA VAL A 541 25.00 21.22 22.36
C VAL A 541 25.97 20.12 22.80
N VAL A 542 26.76 19.59 21.88
CA VAL A 542 27.79 18.58 22.17
C VAL A 542 29.11 19.28 22.50
N ASN A 543 29.27 19.74 23.74
CA ASN A 543 30.58 20.19 24.20
C ASN A 543 31.40 18.99 24.69
N ALA A 544 32.42 18.64 23.89
CA ALA A 544 33.46 17.62 24.08
C ALA A 544 33.04 16.14 23.88
N LEU A 545 33.24 15.65 22.66
CA LEU A 545 33.21 14.24 22.30
C LEU A 545 34.42 13.47 22.87
N THR A 546 34.13 12.38 23.59
CA THR A 546 34.89 11.10 23.64
C THR A 546 36.32 11.01 24.22
N ASP A 547 36.75 11.83 25.18
CA ASP A 547 38.06 11.59 25.86
C ASP A 547 38.00 11.12 27.33
N SER A 548 36.84 10.99 27.97
CA SER A 548 36.77 11.03 29.45
C SER A 548 36.31 9.78 30.21
N ILE A 549 36.30 8.57 29.62
CA ILE A 549 36.27 7.35 30.45
C ILE A 549 37.39 6.39 30.05
N ARG A 550 38.57 6.58 30.66
CA ARG A 550 39.72 5.68 30.52
C ARG A 550 39.29 4.25 30.83
N GLY A 551 39.52 3.34 29.88
CA GLY A 551 39.27 1.91 30.06
C GLY A 551 37.96 1.37 29.50
N ILE A 552 37.15 2.16 28.77
CA ILE A 552 35.90 1.68 28.15
C ILE A 552 35.93 1.87 26.64
N CYS A 553 35.38 0.90 25.89
CA CYS A 553 35.19 0.92 24.44
C CYS A 553 33.69 0.84 24.14
N LEU A 554 33.20 1.71 23.25
CA LEU A 554 31.84 1.62 22.73
C LEU A 554 31.89 0.96 21.35
N VAL A 555 31.07 -0.07 21.15
CA VAL A 555 30.95 -0.80 19.87
C VAL A 555 29.49 -0.98 19.51
N ASP A 556 29.21 -1.21 18.23
CA ASP A 556 27.85 -1.57 17.79
C ASP A 556 27.46 -2.94 18.35
N MET A 557 26.21 -3.06 18.78
CA MET A 557 25.62 -4.34 19.11
C MET A 557 25.48 -5.16 17.83
N ASN A 558 25.98 -6.39 17.86
CA ASN A 558 26.00 -7.29 16.73
C ASN A 558 25.99 -8.75 17.22
N ASP A 559 25.96 -9.68 16.27
CA ASP A 559 25.83 -11.11 16.58
C ASP A 559 26.95 -11.67 17.45
N LYS A 560 28.12 -11.01 17.49
CA LYS A 560 29.27 -11.43 18.29
C LYS A 560 29.19 -11.01 19.75
N ASN A 561 28.43 -9.96 20.09
CA ASN A 561 28.38 -9.42 21.45
C ASN A 561 26.98 -9.47 22.09
N ILE A 562 25.93 -9.82 21.33
CA ILE A 562 24.55 -9.85 21.85
C ILE A 562 24.34 -10.88 22.96
N ALA A 563 25.05 -12.01 22.94
CA ALA A 563 24.97 -13.01 24.00
C ALA A 563 25.47 -12.46 25.35
N ASP A 564 26.59 -11.74 25.34
CA ASP A 564 27.15 -11.09 26.53
C ASP A 564 26.27 -9.94 27.02
N VAL A 565 25.60 -9.23 26.10
CA VAL A 565 24.59 -8.22 26.44
C VAL A 565 23.38 -8.86 27.13
N ILE A 566 22.88 -9.99 26.65
CA ILE A 566 21.76 -10.72 27.27
C ILE A 566 22.15 -11.19 28.68
N GLU A 567 23.35 -11.72 28.85
CA GLU A 567 23.83 -12.19 30.15
C GLU A 567 24.02 -11.03 31.14
N TYR A 568 24.65 -9.94 30.70
CA TYR A 568 24.74 -8.71 31.49
C TYR A 568 23.36 -8.17 31.84
N ASP A 569 22.43 -8.15 30.88
CA ASP A 569 21.06 -7.69 31.11
C ASP A 569 20.36 -8.52 32.18
N LYS A 570 20.41 -9.84 32.06
CA LYS A 570 19.83 -10.77 33.02
C LYS A 570 20.36 -10.50 34.43
N GLN A 571 21.65 -10.21 34.59
CA GLN A 571 22.26 -9.85 35.88
C GLN A 571 21.73 -8.52 36.45
N VAL A 572 21.57 -7.50 35.60
CA VAL A 572 21.09 -6.16 36.03
C VAL A 572 19.57 -6.10 36.17
N CYS A 573 18.86 -7.08 35.63
CA CYS A 573 17.41 -7.21 35.70
C CYS A 573 16.93 -8.20 36.76
N ASP A 574 17.73 -8.51 37.77
CA ASP A 574 17.39 -9.48 38.83
C ASP A 574 16.96 -10.85 38.27
N GLY A 575 17.59 -11.30 37.18
CA GLY A 575 17.35 -12.60 36.56
C GLY A 575 16.27 -12.65 35.47
N LEU A 576 15.58 -11.54 35.19
CA LEU A 576 14.58 -11.46 34.10
C LEU A 576 15.20 -11.80 32.74
N ASP A 577 14.67 -12.83 32.08
CA ASP A 577 15.06 -13.20 30.71
C ASP A 577 14.34 -12.34 29.69
N ARG A 578 15.08 -11.39 29.10
CA ARG A 578 14.57 -10.48 28.06
C ARG A 578 15.28 -10.68 26.74
N SER A 579 15.83 -11.88 26.52
CA SER A 579 16.63 -12.22 25.34
C SER A 579 15.88 -11.98 24.03
N ALA A 580 14.60 -12.35 23.95
CA ALA A 580 13.75 -12.11 22.79
C ALA A 580 13.58 -10.61 22.48
N GLN A 581 13.32 -9.79 23.50
CA GLN A 581 13.22 -8.34 23.36
C GLN A 581 14.54 -7.71 22.90
N LEU A 582 15.67 -8.08 23.52
CA LEU A 582 16.98 -7.52 23.15
C LEU A 582 17.36 -7.86 21.70
N ARG A 583 17.01 -9.07 21.24
CA ARG A 583 17.20 -9.49 19.84
C ARG A 583 16.28 -8.74 18.89
N ALA A 584 15.01 -8.54 19.25
CA ALA A 584 14.06 -7.79 18.43
C ALA A 584 14.46 -6.30 18.28
N LEU A 585 15.09 -5.72 19.32
CA LEU A 585 15.55 -4.34 19.30
C LEU A 585 16.85 -4.13 18.53
N ASN A 586 17.69 -5.17 18.39
CA ASN A 586 18.96 -5.06 17.70
C ASN A 586 18.76 -5.06 16.16
N GLY A 587 19.07 -3.95 15.49
CA GLY A 587 19.08 -3.85 14.02
C GLY A 587 17.72 -3.61 13.36
N GLN A 588 16.65 -3.38 14.12
CA GLN A 588 15.31 -3.06 13.59
C GLN A 588 14.96 -1.57 13.78
N PHE A 589 13.96 -1.05 13.06
CA PHE A 589 13.34 0.26 13.32
C PHE A 589 14.26 1.50 13.31
N LYS A 590 15.37 1.49 12.55
CA LYS A 590 16.37 2.57 12.53
C LYS A 590 16.94 2.87 13.93
N THR A 591 17.25 1.83 14.69
CA THR A 591 17.90 1.94 16.00
C THR A 591 19.41 1.90 15.90
N ALA A 592 20.10 2.82 16.57
CA ALA A 592 21.50 2.61 16.93
C ALA A 592 21.57 1.81 18.24
N SER A 593 22.24 0.67 18.21
CA SER A 593 22.38 -0.23 19.35
C SER A 593 23.84 -0.26 19.75
N LEU A 594 24.18 0.24 20.95
CA LEU A 594 25.56 0.38 21.39
C LEU A 594 25.82 -0.47 22.62
N VAL A 595 27.00 -1.07 22.67
CA VAL A 595 27.49 -1.88 23.79
C VAL A 595 28.75 -1.21 24.37
N ALA A 596 28.78 -1.08 25.69
CA ALA A 596 29.94 -0.62 26.41
C ALA A 596 30.74 -1.81 26.94
N ILE A 597 32.01 -1.87 26.54
CA ILE A 597 32.94 -2.96 26.84
C ILE A 597 34.11 -2.40 27.65
N GLU A 598 34.42 -3.04 28.77
CA GLU A 598 35.60 -2.72 29.57
C GLU A 598 36.87 -3.21 28.86
N LYS A 599 37.83 -2.31 28.57
CA LYS A 599 39.04 -2.61 27.78
C LYS A 599 39.98 -3.61 28.44
N CYS A 600 39.98 -3.71 29.78
CA CYS A 600 40.95 -4.53 30.50
C CYS A 600 40.60 -6.03 30.49
N ASN A 601 39.33 -6.39 30.34
CA ASN A 601 38.85 -7.78 30.40
C ASN A 601 37.81 -8.12 29.33
N ASN A 602 37.51 -7.18 28.42
CA ASN A 602 36.53 -7.31 27.35
C ASN A 602 35.10 -7.64 27.83
N LYS A 603 34.74 -7.26 29.07
CA LYS A 603 33.43 -7.52 29.66
C LYS A 603 32.40 -6.48 29.24
N VAL A 604 31.19 -6.91 28.90
CA VAL A 604 30.04 -6.01 28.74
C VAL A 604 29.66 -5.41 30.10
N ILE A 605 29.65 -4.08 30.15
CA ILE A 605 29.39 -3.30 31.37
C ILE A 605 28.25 -2.28 31.17
N GLY A 606 27.58 -2.31 30.02
CA GLY A 606 26.41 -1.52 29.72
C GLY A 606 26.00 -1.62 28.26
N TYR A 607 24.78 -1.21 27.94
CA TYR A 607 24.28 -1.11 26.58
C TYR A 607 23.17 -0.06 26.47
N CYS A 608 22.88 0.43 25.26
CA CYS A 608 21.71 1.26 24.99
C CYS A 608 21.12 1.03 23.59
N PHE A 609 19.83 1.35 23.46
CA PHE A 609 19.12 1.43 22.18
C PHE A 609 18.64 2.86 21.95
N VAL A 610 18.91 3.39 20.77
CA VAL A 610 18.60 4.76 20.37
C VAL A 610 17.67 4.70 19.16
N PHE A 611 16.43 5.15 19.30
CA PHE A 611 15.42 5.07 18.24
C PHE A 611 15.25 6.42 17.54
N GLU A 612 15.09 6.42 16.21
CA GLU A 612 14.66 7.61 15.49
C GLU A 612 13.20 7.95 15.88
N ASN A 613 12.99 9.10 16.56
CA ASN A 613 11.70 9.65 17.00
C ASN A 613 10.92 8.94 18.13
N LEU A 614 11.49 8.02 18.93
CA LEU A 614 10.82 7.46 20.14
C LEU A 614 11.76 6.99 21.28
N HIS A 615 11.12 6.64 22.40
CA HIS A 615 11.63 6.38 23.76
C HIS A 615 12.84 5.45 23.91
N GLU A 616 13.69 5.77 24.88
CA GLU A 616 14.86 4.94 25.23
C GLU A 616 14.60 3.89 26.30
N TYR A 617 15.35 2.78 26.19
CA TYR A 617 15.59 1.80 27.24
C TYR A 617 17.07 1.84 27.63
N GLN A 618 17.38 2.29 28.85
CA GLN A 618 18.75 2.32 29.40
C GLN A 618 18.82 1.49 30.69
N ARG A 619 19.89 0.69 30.86
CA ARG A 619 20.25 0.06 32.14
C ARG A 619 21.69 0.39 32.53
N LEU A 620 21.91 0.57 33.84
CA LEU A 620 22.90 1.48 34.45
C LEU A 620 24.37 1.04 34.37
N GLY A 621 25.26 2.03 34.21
CA GLY A 621 26.70 1.93 34.52
C GLY A 621 27.51 3.14 34.02
N ILE A 622 27.26 3.59 32.77
CA ILE A 622 28.15 4.52 32.03
C ILE A 622 27.33 5.56 31.25
N GLY A 623 26.14 5.87 31.77
CA GLY A 623 25.04 6.43 30.99
C GLY A 623 25.37 7.68 30.18
N SER A 624 26.22 8.58 30.69
CA SER A 624 26.59 9.82 29.99
C SER A 624 27.39 9.61 28.70
N ALA A 625 28.26 8.60 28.63
CA ALA A 625 29.08 8.37 27.43
C ALA A 625 28.27 7.70 26.30
N LEU A 626 27.38 6.78 26.66
CA LEU A 626 26.40 6.21 25.73
C LEU A 626 25.48 7.31 25.19
N TRP A 627 25.08 8.26 26.04
CA TRP A 627 24.27 9.40 25.64
C TRP A 627 24.98 10.35 24.68
N ASP A 628 26.24 10.69 24.93
CA ASP A 628 27.01 11.55 24.02
C ASP A 628 27.09 10.94 22.61
N LYS A 629 27.33 9.61 22.52
CA LYS A 629 27.38 8.89 21.23
C LYS A 629 26.00 8.73 20.58
N ALA A 630 24.96 8.51 21.38
CA ALA A 630 23.57 8.47 20.92
C ALA A 630 23.15 9.82 20.29
N ILE A 631 23.49 10.93 20.95
CA ILE A 631 23.21 12.28 20.48
C ILE A 631 23.99 12.61 19.19
N GLU A 632 25.25 12.18 19.08
CA GLU A 632 26.03 12.28 17.83
C GLU A 632 25.34 11.54 16.67
N HIS A 633 24.80 10.34 16.93
CA HIS A 633 24.09 9.55 15.93
C HIS A 633 22.71 10.13 15.58
N ILE A 634 21.99 10.71 16.54
CA ILE A 634 20.70 11.37 16.32
C ILE A 634 20.88 12.66 15.50
N GLY A 635 21.96 13.43 15.69
CA GLY A 635 22.19 14.69 14.99
C GLY A 635 21.13 15.75 15.32
N ASP A 636 20.65 16.48 14.32
CA ASP A 636 19.70 17.61 14.48
C ASP A 636 18.23 17.18 14.72
N ARG A 637 17.97 15.89 14.97
CA ARG A 637 16.62 15.31 15.13
C ARG A 637 16.11 15.46 16.57
N ASN A 638 14.78 15.50 16.75
CA ASN A 638 14.15 15.65 18.07
C ASN A 638 14.27 14.37 18.93
N ALA A 639 14.54 14.52 20.22
CA ALA A 639 14.67 13.41 21.18
C ALA A 639 13.76 13.56 22.40
N ILE A 640 13.26 12.44 22.94
CA ILE A 640 12.38 12.40 24.12
C ILE A 640 13.01 11.49 25.19
N LEU A 641 13.13 12.00 26.41
CA LEU A 641 13.84 11.32 27.51
C LEU A 641 12.96 11.22 28.77
N TYR A 642 13.09 10.11 29.50
CA TYR A 642 12.43 9.90 30.80
C TYR A 642 13.46 9.78 31.94
N PRO A 643 13.83 10.88 32.62
CA PRO A 643 14.77 10.80 33.73
C PRO A 643 14.19 9.96 34.88
N ILE A 644 15.05 9.11 35.44
CA ILE A 644 14.71 8.20 36.54
C ILE A 644 14.59 8.98 37.87
N ASP A 645 15.32 10.09 38.00
CA ASP A 645 15.35 10.94 39.18
C ASP A 645 15.57 12.43 38.81
N LYS A 646 15.49 13.30 39.83
CA LYS A 646 15.58 14.75 39.69
C LYS A 646 17.00 15.25 39.41
N ASP A 647 18.02 14.50 39.81
CA ASP A 647 19.42 14.88 39.63
C ASP A 647 19.84 14.65 38.17
N LYS A 648 19.41 13.52 37.59
CA LYS A 648 19.53 13.24 36.15
C LYS A 648 18.70 14.20 35.31
N GLU A 649 17.49 14.55 35.76
CA GLU A 649 16.67 15.58 35.09
C GLU A 649 17.45 16.89 34.95
N ASN A 650 18.10 17.35 36.02
CA ASN A 650 18.89 18.58 36.00
C ASN A 650 20.17 18.44 35.16
N SER A 651 20.85 17.29 35.25
CA SER A 651 22.03 16.99 34.44
C SER A 651 21.73 17.06 32.93
N TYR A 652 20.64 16.44 32.49
CA TYR A 652 20.28 16.40 31.06
C TYR A 652 19.82 17.76 30.52
N LYS A 653 19.09 18.56 31.32
CA LYS A 653 18.76 19.95 30.95
C LYS A 653 20.00 20.78 30.72
N ASN A 654 20.93 20.73 31.67
CA ASN A 654 22.10 21.59 31.68
C ASN A 654 23.12 21.16 30.61
N ARG A 655 23.22 19.85 30.33
CA ARG A 655 24.22 19.29 29.40
C ARG A 655 23.74 19.23 27.95
N TYR A 656 22.46 18.96 27.70
CA TYR A 656 21.94 18.65 26.35
C TYR A 656 20.77 19.54 25.90
N ASN A 657 20.50 20.65 26.61
CA ASN A 657 19.47 21.63 26.24
C ASN A 657 18.02 21.06 26.15
N PHE A 658 17.70 20.05 26.96
CA PHE A 658 16.32 19.54 27.05
C PHE A 658 15.41 20.54 27.77
N THR A 659 14.18 20.68 27.28
CA THR A 659 13.10 21.40 27.97
C THR A 659 12.19 20.43 28.73
N VAL A 660 11.71 20.86 29.90
CA VAL A 660 10.65 20.12 30.61
C VAL A 660 9.33 20.46 29.97
N VAL A 661 8.61 19.44 29.51
CA VAL A 661 7.23 19.62 29.06
C VAL A 661 6.27 19.30 30.21
N PRO A 662 5.23 20.11 30.45
CA PRO A 662 4.31 19.89 31.57
C PRO A 662 3.58 18.53 31.48
N LYS A 663 3.71 17.73 32.55
CA LYS A 663 2.93 16.54 32.96
C LYS A 663 2.11 15.81 31.87
N ARG A 664 2.71 14.80 31.23
CA ARG A 664 2.04 13.49 31.13
C ARG A 664 2.55 12.64 32.29
N ARG A 665 1.62 12.14 33.10
CA ARG A 665 1.99 11.46 34.34
C ARG A 665 2.33 10.02 34.03
N ILE A 666 3.57 9.64 34.29
CA ILE A 666 4.00 8.26 34.15
C ILE A 666 3.76 7.61 35.50
N HIS A 667 2.71 6.81 35.56
CA HIS A 667 2.38 5.98 36.69
C HIS A 667 2.78 4.57 36.31
N ILE A 668 3.86 4.06 36.91
CA ILE A 668 3.98 2.60 36.99
C ILE A 668 2.80 2.20 37.87
N MET A 669 2.02 1.22 37.43
CA MET A 669 1.01 0.64 38.28
C MET A 669 1.30 -0.83 38.47
N THR A 670 1.04 -1.36 39.66
CA THR A 670 1.22 -2.78 40.00
C THR A 670 -0.06 -3.30 40.64
N GLY A 671 -0.51 -4.47 40.22
CA GLY A 671 -1.69 -5.14 40.76
C GLY A 671 -2.04 -6.38 39.93
N ASN A 672 -2.76 -7.33 40.56
CA ASN A 672 -3.36 -8.46 39.85
C ASN A 672 -4.62 -7.96 39.14
N PRO A 673 -4.72 -8.10 37.81
CA PRO A 673 -5.92 -7.67 37.08
C PRO A 673 -7.12 -8.53 37.49
N VAL A 674 -8.29 -7.89 37.64
CA VAL A 674 -9.55 -8.58 37.99
C VAL A 674 -10.53 -8.43 36.82
N ILE A 675 -11.13 -9.56 36.39
CA ILE A 675 -12.21 -9.57 35.40
C ILE A 675 -13.51 -9.15 36.11
N ASN A 676 -13.97 -7.92 35.86
CA ASN A 676 -15.25 -7.43 36.37
C ASN A 676 -16.32 -7.62 35.29
N GLY A 677 -17.16 -8.64 35.49
CA GLY A 677 -18.16 -9.12 34.53
C GLY A 677 -19.02 -8.02 33.90
N LEU A 678 -18.77 -7.76 32.62
CA LEU A 678 -19.66 -7.04 31.71
C LEU A 678 -19.59 -7.76 30.35
N SER A 679 -20.17 -8.96 30.26
CA SER A 679 -20.38 -9.62 28.98
C SER A 679 -21.57 -8.96 28.27
N ALA A 680 -21.31 -7.93 27.47
CA ALA A 680 -22.25 -7.52 26.44
C ALA A 680 -21.97 -8.38 25.21
N SER A 681 -22.93 -9.23 24.82
CA SER A 681 -22.88 -10.00 23.58
C SER A 681 -23.03 -9.05 22.39
N ILE A 682 -21.90 -8.57 21.85
CA ILE A 682 -21.90 -7.70 20.66
C ILE A 682 -21.99 -8.60 19.42
N HIS A 683 -23.17 -8.66 18.80
CA HIS A 683 -23.39 -9.44 17.58
C HIS A 683 -22.52 -8.90 16.44
N GLY A 684 -21.76 -9.79 15.77
CA GLY A 684 -21.02 -9.49 14.54
C GLY A 684 -19.54 -9.08 14.71
N ILE A 685 -18.98 -9.15 15.92
CA ILE A 685 -17.56 -8.88 16.19
C ILE A 685 -16.89 -10.12 16.77
N SER A 686 -15.77 -10.54 16.18
CA SER A 686 -14.93 -11.63 16.70
C SER A 686 -13.70 -11.05 17.39
N LEU A 687 -13.41 -11.54 18.60
CA LEU A 687 -12.11 -11.40 19.26
C LEU A 687 -11.30 -12.64 18.90
N VAL A 688 -10.10 -12.45 18.40
CA VAL A 688 -9.20 -13.54 18.02
C VAL A 688 -7.82 -13.32 18.63
N ASP A 689 -7.29 -14.36 19.25
CA ASP A 689 -5.86 -14.47 19.55
C ASP A 689 -5.14 -14.69 18.22
N MET A 690 -4.02 -14.00 18.00
CA MET A 690 -3.19 -14.25 16.82
C MET A 690 -2.27 -15.44 17.09
N ASN A 691 -2.77 -16.67 16.90
CA ASN A 691 -1.96 -17.88 16.86
C ASN A 691 -2.55 -18.96 15.93
N ASP A 692 -1.73 -19.95 15.58
CA ASP A 692 -2.05 -21.00 14.58
C ASP A 692 -3.06 -22.06 15.06
N LYS A 693 -3.46 -22.04 16.34
CA LYS A 693 -4.16 -23.18 16.98
C LYS A 693 -5.69 -23.08 17.02
N ASN A 694 -6.27 -21.91 16.83
CA ASN A 694 -7.67 -21.68 17.24
C ASN A 694 -8.74 -21.94 16.17
N ILE A 695 -8.42 -22.69 15.10
CA ILE A 695 -9.40 -23.08 14.05
C ILE A 695 -10.23 -24.32 14.46
N ALA A 696 -9.68 -25.23 15.26
CA ALA A 696 -10.36 -26.48 15.63
C ALA A 696 -11.49 -26.26 16.66
N ASP A 697 -11.28 -25.39 17.64
CA ASP A 697 -12.23 -25.15 18.73
C ASP A 697 -13.48 -24.37 18.27
N VAL A 698 -13.36 -23.59 17.18
CA VAL A 698 -14.48 -22.91 16.52
C VAL A 698 -15.41 -23.89 15.80
N ILE A 699 -14.90 -25.02 15.32
CA ILE A 699 -15.67 -26.08 14.65
C ILE A 699 -16.37 -27.00 15.68
N GLU A 700 -15.74 -27.24 16.83
CA GLU A 700 -16.31 -28.05 17.92
C GLU A 700 -17.49 -27.33 18.60
N TYR A 701 -17.41 -25.99 18.74
CA TYR A 701 -18.50 -25.17 19.30
C TYR A 701 -19.71 -25.08 18.34
N ASP A 702 -19.49 -24.99 17.03
CA ASP A 702 -20.55 -24.99 16.01
C ASP A 702 -21.34 -26.32 15.97
N LYS A 703 -20.67 -27.44 16.28
CA LYS A 703 -21.31 -28.77 16.41
C LYS A 703 -22.15 -28.93 17.67
N GLN A 704 -21.86 -28.19 18.75
CA GLN A 704 -22.57 -28.31 20.03
C GLN A 704 -23.78 -27.38 20.16
N VAL A 705 -23.85 -26.30 19.38
CA VAL A 705 -24.94 -25.31 19.47
C VAL A 705 -26.09 -25.59 18.50
N CYS A 706 -25.89 -26.42 17.46
CA CYS A 706 -26.88 -26.65 16.41
C CYS A 706 -27.58 -28.02 16.51
N ASP A 707 -28.34 -28.19 17.59
CA ASP A 707 -29.17 -29.35 17.92
C ASP A 707 -30.26 -29.63 16.85
N GLY A 708 -29.88 -30.28 15.74
CA GLY A 708 -30.75 -31.21 15.01
C GLY A 708 -32.04 -30.68 14.35
N LEU A 709 -32.16 -29.40 13.94
CA LEU A 709 -33.35 -28.92 13.21
C LEU A 709 -33.16 -28.79 11.69
N ASN A 710 -33.70 -29.81 11.03
CA ASN A 710 -33.85 -30.06 9.61
C ASN A 710 -34.84 -29.08 8.92
N ARG A 711 -34.35 -28.21 8.01
CA ARG A 711 -35.19 -27.34 7.13
C ARG A 711 -35.54 -27.97 5.76
N THR A 712 -35.85 -29.26 5.72
CA THR A 712 -36.33 -29.96 4.50
C THR A 712 -37.70 -29.46 3.98
N VAL A 713 -38.40 -28.56 4.68
CA VAL A 713 -39.76 -28.11 4.29
C VAL A 713 -39.80 -26.79 3.48
N GLN A 714 -38.70 -26.02 3.39
CA GLN A 714 -38.65 -24.82 2.53
C GLN A 714 -37.94 -25.01 1.17
N LEU A 715 -37.41 -26.21 0.88
CA LEU A 715 -36.75 -26.54 -0.39
C LEU A 715 -37.43 -27.68 -1.17
N ARG A 716 -38.73 -27.88 -0.99
CA ARG A 716 -39.55 -28.83 -1.78
C ARG A 716 -40.63 -28.19 -2.65
N ALA A 717 -40.54 -26.89 -2.93
CA ALA A 717 -41.51 -26.21 -3.81
C ALA A 717 -41.00 -25.90 -5.22
N LEU A 718 -39.74 -26.16 -5.59
CA LEU A 718 -39.25 -25.91 -6.96
C LEU A 718 -38.22 -26.96 -7.38
N ASN A 719 -38.70 -28.16 -7.69
CA ASN A 719 -37.94 -29.13 -8.49
C ASN A 719 -38.63 -29.27 -9.85
N GLY A 720 -37.94 -28.95 -10.93
CA GLY A 720 -38.49 -29.01 -12.28
C GLY A 720 -37.53 -28.58 -13.39
N GLN A 721 -36.46 -29.36 -13.57
CA GLN A 721 -35.81 -29.65 -14.87
C GLN A 721 -35.48 -28.49 -15.82
N PHE A 722 -34.19 -28.12 -15.95
CA PHE A 722 -33.46 -28.16 -17.23
C PHE A 722 -31.95 -28.17 -16.99
N LYS A 723 -31.26 -28.94 -17.84
CA LYS A 723 -29.82 -29.24 -17.84
C LYS A 723 -28.96 -28.06 -18.36
N THR A 724 -27.69 -28.12 -17.95
CA THR A 724 -26.46 -27.58 -18.56
C THR A 724 -26.11 -26.08 -18.48
N ALA A 725 -24.89 -25.86 -17.94
CA ALA A 725 -23.85 -24.87 -18.28
C ALA A 725 -23.70 -23.56 -17.47
N ASN A 726 -22.54 -23.49 -16.78
CA ASN A 726 -21.61 -22.37 -16.55
C ASN A 726 -22.11 -21.00 -16.04
N THR A 727 -21.73 -20.62 -14.80
CA THR A 727 -20.92 -19.42 -14.35
C THR A 727 -21.07 -19.18 -12.82
N LYS A 728 -19.98 -19.11 -12.01
CA LYS A 728 -19.32 -17.93 -11.34
C LYS A 728 -20.30 -16.96 -10.62
N LEU A 729 -20.11 -16.52 -9.35
CA LEU A 729 -18.96 -15.78 -8.74
C LEU A 729 -19.11 -15.60 -7.19
N GLY A 730 -17.98 -15.32 -6.50
CA GLY A 730 -17.84 -14.57 -5.22
C GLY A 730 -17.68 -15.44 -3.97
N ASP A 731 -16.75 -15.29 -3.02
CA ASP A 731 -16.03 -14.09 -2.55
C ASP A 731 -14.62 -14.37 -1.96
N LYS A 732 -13.92 -13.28 -1.63
CA LYS A 732 -12.45 -13.09 -1.54
C LYS A 732 -11.89 -13.04 -0.11
N THR A 733 -10.72 -13.65 0.13
CA THR A 733 -9.60 -13.18 1.00
C THR A 733 -8.27 -13.86 0.60
N ASP A 734 -7.29 -13.09 0.11
CA ASP A 734 -6.04 -13.59 -0.53
C ASP A 734 -4.86 -13.71 0.46
N SER A 735 -4.14 -14.83 0.41
CA SER A 735 -2.80 -15.02 0.98
C SER A 735 -2.00 -15.90 0.00
N VAL A 736 -0.74 -15.54 -0.29
CA VAL A 736 0.07 -16.14 -1.37
C VAL A 736 1.24 -16.93 -0.79
N LEU A 737 1.37 -18.20 -1.17
CA LEU A 737 2.53 -19.06 -0.91
C LEU A 737 3.26 -19.34 -2.23
N VAL A 738 4.57 -19.06 -2.28
CA VAL A 738 5.44 -19.35 -3.44
C VAL A 738 6.28 -20.58 -3.13
N LEU A 739 6.05 -21.69 -3.85
CA LEU A 739 6.82 -22.94 -3.74
C LEU A 739 7.56 -23.24 -5.04
N HIS A 740 8.88 -23.43 -4.95
CA HIS A 740 9.70 -23.98 -6.03
C HIS A 740 9.95 -25.47 -5.77
N ILE A 741 9.39 -26.36 -6.59
CA ILE A 741 9.65 -27.80 -6.52
C ILE A 741 10.14 -28.28 -7.89
N LYS A 742 11.30 -28.94 -7.93
CA LYS A 742 11.86 -29.60 -9.11
C LYS A 742 11.39 -31.06 -9.12
N ARG A 743 11.03 -31.53 -10.31
CA ARG A 743 10.44 -32.86 -10.58
C ARG A 743 11.38 -34.01 -10.27
#